data_AF-A0A7Z9IJF2-F1
#
_entry.id   AF-A0A7Z9IJF2-F1
#
_cell.length_a   1.000
_cell.length_b   1.000
_cell.length_c   1.000
_cell.angle_alpha   90.00
_cell.angle_beta   90.00
_cell.angle_gamma   90.00
#
_symmetry.space_group_name_H-M   'P 1'
#
loop_
_entity.id
_entity.type
_entity.pdbx_description
1 polymer ?
#
loop_
_entity_poly.entity_id
_entity_poly.type
_entity_poly.pdbx_seq_one_letter_code
_entity_poly.pdbx_strand_id
1 'polypeptide(L)'
;MITLCLLASTMFAFQEVEPEISSAPEREWRTPAEIEARLLQLDSTETAVEISTIGYSNSGLPIRCIQVAREGNIPIDTRTALLVVAGIDGDLLLGTEVATDLVSTLLEMEPDATASLLQTHKLFIIPQVNPDAANFYFQPIQNEQRRTLTPTDDDHDGVHDEDGTEDLNGDGYITMMRVPDLEKAMYVADPDEPRLHVSPEPLDGQSADFVLYSEGIDNDGDGKFNEDGIGGVDLNKNFMHGYKYHGDGAGVWQLCENESKALADFVLQHQEIAFILVYGQHDTLSKPFSENGNDPAGAPKKLAEGDVDLYKRISEKFVEITELTKVDQSSWDGSFVAWAYAQYGVPAFSTPLWTRPEQEKIENAAEITEVKQDGEQGEDSSRRPSMRGEFDRQAMLDEYDTDGDGELDDSEREKFRDAMQAQHGGRRGGGQRGARGGPPQSGGPSNTPSDDSGLTPSGIGDISQETIDDIMAAAETAGYPVTDEMMEEITPEDIEQFAKMSGVEIRRVKSKQDSTSPSGVEEKWLAYSDNQRNGEGFIEWTTFEHPQLGAVEIGGWVPYFKSLPPTDTIPSITENQAKFVIEMASNLPNVRLTAPSIKKLSNGLWEVTVAVINDGWLPTGTAMAKKNKRARPLVVRLDVPNETVLSGRKVNLIWSLDGEGTRKWYKWIIQGNANEKINLILFNEKYGSNTITFPLKETEGSDA
;
A
#
# COMPACT_ATOMS: atom_id res chain seq x y z
N MET A 1 15.55 37.09 -88.62
CA MET A 1 16.31 37.81 -87.59
C MET A 1 16.30 36.97 -86.33
N ILE A 2 17.47 36.78 -85.75
CA ILE A 2 17.82 36.03 -84.53
C ILE A 2 16.99 36.53 -83.33
N THR A 3 16.67 35.65 -82.36
CA THR A 3 16.76 35.80 -80.87
C THR A 3 15.95 34.64 -80.26
N LEU A 4 16.46 33.61 -79.56
CA LEU A 4 17.36 33.41 -78.41
C LEU A 4 16.55 32.80 -77.24
N CYS A 5 17.13 31.78 -76.63
CA CYS A 5 16.65 30.89 -75.56
C CYS A 5 16.22 31.58 -74.25
N LEU A 6 15.32 30.91 -73.50
CA LEU A 6 15.52 30.58 -72.08
C LEU A 6 14.48 29.54 -71.62
N LEU A 7 14.93 28.30 -71.42
CA LEU A 7 14.25 27.26 -70.66
C LEU A 7 14.62 27.47 -69.19
N ALA A 8 13.65 27.82 -68.35
CA ALA A 8 13.80 27.82 -66.90
C ALA A 8 13.14 26.56 -66.34
N SER A 9 13.96 25.65 -65.83
CA SER A 9 13.51 24.49 -65.05
C SER A 9 13.07 24.96 -63.67
N THR A 10 11.80 24.78 -63.33
CA THR A 10 11.31 24.87 -61.95
C THR A 10 11.48 23.52 -61.28
N MET A 11 12.49 23.40 -60.40
CA MET A 11 12.53 22.36 -59.38
C MET A 11 11.43 22.66 -58.37
N PHE A 12 10.44 21.77 -58.26
CA PHE A 12 9.56 21.70 -57.09
C PHE A 12 10.40 21.12 -55.95
N ALA A 13 10.76 21.96 -54.98
CA ALA A 13 11.21 21.48 -53.68
C ALA A 13 9.99 20.87 -52.98
N PHE A 14 10.00 19.55 -52.78
CA PHE A 14 9.14 18.92 -51.79
C PHE A 14 9.65 19.37 -50.42
N GLN A 15 8.95 20.33 -49.82
CA GLN A 15 9.10 20.62 -48.41
C GLN A 15 8.35 19.50 -47.68
N GLU A 16 9.08 18.54 -47.10
CA GLU A 16 8.51 17.61 -46.12
C GLU A 16 7.96 18.48 -44.98
N VAL A 17 6.64 18.60 -44.93
CA VAL A 17 5.95 19.10 -43.75
C VAL A 17 6.06 17.97 -42.73
N GLU A 18 7.01 18.10 -41.81
CA GLU A 18 7.00 17.30 -40.59
C GLU A 18 5.61 17.44 -39.96
N PRO A 19 4.95 16.34 -39.56
CA PRO A 19 3.67 16.44 -38.91
C PRO A 19 3.90 17.20 -37.60
N GLU A 20 3.34 18.41 -37.49
CA GLU A 20 3.09 19.01 -36.18
C GLU A 20 2.34 17.95 -35.38
N ILE A 21 3.02 17.43 -34.35
CA ILE A 21 2.39 16.63 -33.31
C ILE A 21 1.39 17.57 -32.67
N SER A 22 0.13 17.48 -33.12
CA SER A 22 -0.98 18.12 -32.44
C SER A 22 -1.04 17.50 -31.05
N SER A 23 -0.40 18.14 -30.06
CA SER A 23 -0.61 17.80 -28.67
C SER A 23 -2.12 17.86 -28.43
N ALA A 24 -2.68 16.79 -27.86
CA ALA A 24 -4.03 16.87 -27.32
C ALA A 24 -4.07 18.09 -26.36
N PRO A 25 -5.19 18.82 -26.28
CA PRO A 25 -5.28 19.92 -25.34
C PRO A 25 -4.88 19.42 -23.96
N GLU A 26 -3.92 20.12 -23.35
CA GLU A 26 -3.37 19.77 -22.05
C GLU A 26 -4.50 19.79 -21.03
N ARG A 27 -4.66 18.67 -20.30
CA ARG A 27 -5.72 18.54 -19.29
C ARG A 27 -5.36 19.43 -18.10
N GLU A 28 -6.28 20.27 -17.66
CA GLU A 28 -6.13 21.04 -16.42
C GLU A 28 -6.79 20.30 -15.24
N TRP A 29 -6.32 20.58 -14.02
CA TRP A 29 -6.95 20.09 -12.78
C TRP A 29 -8.32 20.73 -12.59
N ARG A 30 -9.35 19.97 -12.22
CA ARG A 30 -10.71 20.50 -12.02
C ARG A 30 -10.87 21.05 -10.62
N THR A 31 -11.45 22.25 -10.52
CA THR A 31 -11.88 22.83 -9.26
C THR A 31 -12.96 21.98 -8.59
N PRO A 32 -13.16 22.06 -7.26
CA PRO A 32 -14.29 21.40 -6.60
C PRO A 32 -15.66 21.72 -7.23
N ALA A 33 -15.84 22.94 -7.75
CA ALA A 33 -17.06 23.34 -8.45
C ALA A 33 -17.22 22.63 -9.81
N GLU A 34 -16.14 22.41 -10.55
CA GLU A 34 -16.16 21.67 -11.80
C GLU A 34 -16.33 20.17 -11.59
N ILE A 35 -15.73 19.61 -10.52
CA ILE A 35 -16.00 18.24 -10.07
C ILE A 35 -17.49 18.09 -9.76
N GLU A 36 -18.07 18.95 -8.92
CA GLU A 36 -19.51 18.93 -8.61
C GLU A 36 -20.37 19.04 -9.88
N ALA A 37 -20.03 19.93 -10.82
CA ALA A 37 -20.74 20.05 -12.08
C ALA A 37 -20.66 18.76 -12.92
N ARG A 38 -19.49 18.11 -12.97
CA ARG A 38 -19.30 16.83 -13.66
C ARG A 38 -20.11 15.71 -13.03
N LEU A 39 -20.16 15.66 -11.70
CA LEU A 39 -20.96 14.71 -10.95
C LEU A 39 -22.45 14.87 -11.25
N LEU A 40 -22.98 16.10 -11.14
CA LEU A 40 -24.39 16.38 -11.47
C LEU A 40 -24.72 16.07 -12.94
N GLN A 41 -23.76 16.26 -13.85
CA GLN A 41 -23.93 15.85 -15.24
C GLN A 41 -24.08 14.33 -15.34
N LEU A 42 -23.19 13.55 -14.72
CA LEU A 42 -23.26 12.08 -14.71
C LEU A 42 -24.59 11.56 -14.17
N ASP A 43 -25.07 12.11 -13.05
CA ASP A 43 -26.36 11.76 -12.45
C ASP A 43 -27.54 12.00 -13.41
N SER A 44 -27.45 13.05 -14.23
CA SER A 44 -28.50 13.41 -15.19
C SER A 44 -28.45 12.62 -16.50
N THR A 45 -27.27 12.13 -16.90
CA THR A 45 -27.07 11.48 -18.21
C THR A 45 -27.03 9.96 -18.13
N GLU A 46 -26.51 9.40 -17.03
CA GLU A 46 -26.24 7.98 -16.89
C GLU A 46 -27.28 7.31 -15.98
N THR A 47 -28.12 6.43 -16.53
CA THR A 47 -29.14 5.71 -15.75
C THR A 47 -28.56 4.72 -14.73
N ALA A 48 -27.28 4.38 -14.86
CA ALA A 48 -26.56 3.50 -13.95
C ALA A 48 -25.93 4.26 -12.77
N VAL A 49 -26.09 5.58 -12.70
CA VAL A 49 -25.50 6.44 -11.68
C VAL A 49 -26.59 7.06 -10.81
N GLU A 50 -26.34 7.09 -9.50
CA GLU A 50 -27.15 7.83 -8.53
C GLU A 50 -26.22 8.59 -7.58
N ILE A 51 -26.44 9.90 -7.41
CA ILE A 51 -25.62 10.73 -6.54
C ILE A 51 -26.36 11.09 -5.25
N SER A 52 -25.65 10.94 -4.13
CA SER A 52 -26.11 11.32 -2.81
C SER A 52 -25.08 12.21 -2.11
N THR A 53 -25.51 12.92 -1.06
CA THR A 53 -24.63 13.69 -0.19
C THR A 53 -24.45 12.94 1.12
N ILE A 54 -23.20 12.69 1.51
CA ILE A 54 -22.89 11.99 2.77
C ILE A 54 -22.70 12.95 3.93
N GLY A 55 -22.36 14.20 3.62
CA GLY A 55 -22.11 15.27 4.57
C GLY A 55 -21.71 16.56 3.87
N TYR A 56 -21.25 17.53 4.66
CA TYR A 56 -20.77 18.81 4.17
C TYR A 56 -19.43 19.11 4.83
N SER A 57 -18.54 19.79 4.12
CA SER A 57 -17.30 20.31 4.67
C SER A 57 -17.56 21.45 5.67
N ASN A 58 -16.52 21.89 6.36
CA ASN A 58 -16.62 23.02 7.29
C ASN A 58 -17.05 24.33 6.60
N SER A 59 -16.67 24.55 5.35
CA SER A 59 -17.15 25.69 4.55
C SER A 59 -18.55 25.51 3.97
N GLY A 60 -19.14 24.31 4.09
CA GLY A 60 -20.48 23.98 3.62
C GLY A 60 -20.54 23.39 2.21
N LEU A 61 -19.41 22.98 1.62
CA LEU A 61 -19.39 22.26 0.33
C LEU A 61 -19.90 20.82 0.50
N PRO A 62 -20.71 20.29 -0.43
CA PRO A 62 -21.25 18.95 -0.30
C PRO A 62 -20.18 17.88 -0.54
N ILE A 63 -20.13 16.88 0.33
CA ILE A 63 -19.34 15.66 0.12
C ILE A 63 -20.23 14.64 -0.58
N ARG A 64 -19.92 14.36 -1.85
CA ARG A 64 -20.75 13.51 -2.72
C ARG A 64 -20.33 12.04 -2.66
N CYS A 65 -21.31 11.15 -2.73
CA CYS A 65 -21.11 9.74 -3.03
C CYS A 65 -21.86 9.38 -4.32
N ILE A 66 -21.15 8.75 -5.25
CA ILE A 66 -21.66 8.21 -6.49
C ILE A 66 -21.93 6.73 -6.28
N GLN A 67 -23.17 6.29 -6.51
CA GLN A 67 -23.50 4.88 -6.64
C GLN A 67 -23.51 4.50 -8.12
N VAL A 68 -22.72 3.50 -8.51
CA VAL A 68 -22.67 2.97 -9.88
C VAL A 68 -23.18 1.53 -9.90
N ALA A 69 -24.32 1.30 -10.56
CA ALA A 69 -24.93 -0.01 -10.71
C ALA A 69 -25.87 -0.06 -11.93
N ARG A 70 -25.80 -1.13 -12.74
CA ARG A 70 -26.71 -1.39 -13.85
C ARG A 70 -27.92 -2.21 -13.40
N GLU A 71 -29.05 -2.07 -14.08
CA GLU A 71 -30.21 -2.94 -13.87
C GLU A 71 -29.85 -4.41 -14.13
N GLY A 72 -30.27 -5.28 -13.21
CA GLY A 72 -29.96 -6.71 -13.23
C GLY A 72 -30.94 -7.51 -12.38
N ASN A 73 -30.73 -8.82 -12.31
CA ASN A 73 -31.65 -9.74 -11.60
C ASN A 73 -31.63 -9.57 -10.08
N ILE A 74 -30.57 -9.00 -9.52
CA ILE A 74 -30.42 -8.74 -8.09
C ILE A 74 -30.80 -7.26 -7.84
N PRO A 75 -31.75 -6.97 -6.93
CA PRO A 75 -32.07 -5.59 -6.54
C PRO A 75 -30.83 -4.84 -6.02
N ILE A 76 -30.62 -3.60 -6.47
CA ILE A 76 -29.40 -2.80 -6.19
C ILE A 76 -29.15 -2.63 -4.69
N ASP A 77 -30.20 -2.42 -3.90
CA ASP A 77 -30.16 -2.27 -2.44
C ASP A 77 -29.63 -3.51 -1.71
N THR A 78 -29.74 -4.70 -2.32
CA THR A 78 -29.28 -5.97 -1.73
C THR A 78 -27.90 -6.43 -2.23
N ARG A 79 -27.28 -5.69 -3.16
CA ARG A 79 -25.99 -6.05 -3.75
C ARG A 79 -24.84 -5.71 -2.82
N THR A 80 -23.83 -6.58 -2.82
CA THR A 80 -22.53 -6.32 -2.20
C THR A 80 -21.90 -5.08 -2.84
N ALA A 81 -21.27 -4.23 -2.02
CA ALA A 81 -20.64 -3.00 -2.48
C ALA A 81 -19.11 -3.03 -2.36
N LEU A 82 -18.44 -2.41 -3.33
CA LEU A 82 -17.07 -1.91 -3.18
C LEU A 82 -17.14 -0.40 -2.97
N LEU A 83 -16.30 0.13 -2.09
CA LEU A 83 -16.17 1.57 -1.86
C LEU A 83 -14.80 2.05 -2.31
N VAL A 84 -14.78 3.07 -3.17
CA VAL A 84 -13.60 3.85 -3.52
C VAL A 84 -13.72 5.22 -2.84
N VAL A 85 -12.68 5.67 -2.15
CA VAL A 85 -12.64 6.97 -1.48
C VAL A 85 -11.42 7.73 -1.95
N ALA A 86 -11.59 9.00 -2.30
CA ALA A 86 -10.52 9.87 -2.75
C ALA A 86 -10.65 11.29 -2.16
N GLY A 87 -9.60 12.08 -2.31
CA GLY A 87 -9.56 13.46 -1.82
C GLY A 87 -9.73 13.57 -0.31
N ILE A 88 -9.26 12.58 0.46
CA ILE A 88 -9.10 12.71 1.92
C ILE A 88 -7.94 13.67 2.21
N ASP A 89 -6.84 13.49 1.47
CA ASP A 89 -5.70 14.40 1.45
C ASP A 89 -6.02 15.51 0.43
N GLY A 90 -6.19 16.76 0.90
CA GLY A 90 -6.68 17.87 0.07
C GLY A 90 -5.73 18.29 -1.05
N ASP A 91 -4.45 18.03 -0.86
CA ASP A 91 -3.34 18.32 -1.77
C ASP A 91 -3.18 17.25 -2.89
N LEU A 92 -3.79 16.07 -2.75
CA LEU A 92 -3.72 15.00 -3.73
C LEU A 92 -4.91 15.03 -4.71
N LEU A 93 -4.92 16.02 -5.59
CA LEU A 93 -5.96 16.19 -6.63
C LEU A 93 -6.08 14.98 -7.57
N LEU A 94 -4.97 14.25 -7.82
CA LEU A 94 -4.95 13.04 -8.64
C LEU A 94 -6.02 12.02 -8.24
N GLY A 95 -6.18 11.78 -6.93
CA GLY A 95 -7.19 10.85 -6.43
C GLY A 95 -8.60 11.26 -6.83
N THR A 96 -8.91 12.56 -6.71
CA THR A 96 -10.22 13.13 -7.07
C THR A 96 -10.51 12.98 -8.55
N GLU A 97 -9.51 13.29 -9.39
CA GLU A 97 -9.62 13.18 -10.83
C GLU A 97 -9.87 11.73 -11.28
N VAL A 98 -9.06 10.80 -10.78
CA VAL A 98 -9.16 9.37 -11.12
C VAL A 98 -10.47 8.78 -10.61
N ALA A 99 -10.88 9.08 -9.37
CA ALA A 99 -12.15 8.59 -8.84
C ALA A 99 -13.36 9.11 -9.63
N THR A 100 -13.32 10.36 -10.09
CA THR A 100 -14.39 10.95 -10.90
C THR A 100 -14.45 10.32 -12.29
N ASP A 101 -13.29 10.15 -12.94
CA ASP A 101 -13.21 9.60 -14.30
C ASP A 101 -13.46 8.09 -14.34
N LEU A 102 -13.13 7.38 -13.26
CA LEU A 102 -13.39 5.95 -13.09
C LEU A 102 -14.84 5.58 -13.42
N VAL A 103 -15.80 6.44 -13.10
CA VAL A 103 -17.22 6.23 -13.42
C VAL A 103 -17.42 6.07 -14.93
N SER A 104 -16.93 7.04 -15.71
CA SER A 104 -17.08 7.02 -17.17
C SER A 104 -16.27 5.89 -17.79
N THR A 105 -15.02 5.69 -17.35
CA THR A 105 -14.19 4.59 -17.82
C THR A 105 -14.89 3.24 -17.63
N LEU A 106 -15.45 2.96 -16.46
CA LEU A 106 -16.17 1.70 -16.21
C LEU A 106 -17.44 1.54 -17.06
N LEU A 107 -18.15 2.64 -17.34
CA LEU A 107 -19.38 2.61 -18.15
C LEU A 107 -19.10 2.46 -19.65
N GLU A 108 -17.99 3.02 -20.14
CA GLU A 108 -17.55 3.01 -21.54
C GLU A 108 -16.79 1.73 -21.91
N MET A 109 -16.15 1.05 -20.95
CA MET A 109 -15.52 -0.25 -21.15
C MET A 109 -16.52 -1.28 -21.71
N GLU A 110 -15.98 -2.25 -22.47
CA GLU A 110 -16.76 -3.29 -23.13
C GLU A 110 -17.76 -3.96 -22.17
N PRO A 111 -19.06 -4.04 -22.52
CA PRO A 111 -20.08 -4.56 -21.62
C PRO A 111 -19.80 -5.96 -21.08
N ASP A 112 -19.13 -6.83 -21.85
CA ASP A 112 -18.79 -8.18 -21.38
C ASP A 112 -17.84 -8.17 -20.18
N ALA A 113 -17.02 -7.13 -20.03
CA ALA A 113 -16.10 -6.96 -18.90
C ALA A 113 -16.78 -6.36 -17.66
N THR A 114 -17.71 -5.41 -17.84
CA THR A 114 -18.27 -4.62 -16.72
C THR A 114 -19.74 -4.88 -16.42
N ALA A 115 -20.55 -5.32 -17.39
CA ALA A 115 -22.00 -5.45 -17.21
C ALA A 115 -22.35 -6.49 -16.15
N SER A 116 -21.78 -7.70 -16.22
CA SER A 116 -22.05 -8.76 -15.23
C SER A 116 -21.70 -8.30 -13.82
N LEU A 117 -20.61 -7.55 -13.67
CA LEU A 117 -20.17 -6.98 -12.40
C LEU A 117 -21.14 -5.91 -11.91
N LEU A 118 -21.45 -4.90 -12.73
CA LEU A 118 -22.36 -3.80 -12.36
C LEU A 118 -23.82 -4.25 -12.23
N GLN A 119 -24.19 -5.45 -12.68
CA GLN A 119 -25.50 -6.08 -12.51
C GLN A 119 -25.62 -6.94 -11.24
N THR A 120 -24.49 -7.33 -10.65
CA THR A 120 -24.42 -8.21 -9.47
C THR A 120 -23.88 -7.50 -8.24
N HIS A 121 -23.07 -6.47 -8.44
CA HIS A 121 -22.46 -5.62 -7.43
C HIS A 121 -22.89 -4.16 -7.65
N LYS A 122 -22.58 -3.31 -6.67
CA LYS A 122 -22.61 -1.85 -6.82
C LYS A 122 -21.28 -1.25 -6.38
N LEU A 123 -20.91 -0.13 -6.96
CA LEU A 123 -19.74 0.62 -6.52
C LEU A 123 -20.21 1.91 -5.87
N PHE A 124 -19.68 2.21 -4.69
CA PHE A 124 -19.72 3.53 -4.10
C PHE A 124 -18.40 4.23 -4.38
N ILE A 125 -18.45 5.47 -4.85
CA ILE A 125 -17.27 6.29 -5.12
C ILE A 125 -17.48 7.64 -4.45
N ILE A 126 -16.61 7.98 -3.51
CA ILE A 126 -16.57 9.30 -2.86
C ILE A 126 -15.34 10.01 -3.43
N PRO A 127 -15.48 10.87 -4.46
CA PRO A 127 -14.33 11.40 -5.19
C PRO A 127 -13.56 12.46 -4.41
N GLN A 128 -14.21 13.21 -3.52
CA GLN A 128 -13.57 14.30 -2.80
C GLN A 128 -14.17 14.43 -1.39
N VAL A 129 -13.40 13.99 -0.38
CA VAL A 129 -13.81 14.07 1.04
C VAL A 129 -13.50 15.45 1.64
N ASN A 130 -12.40 16.08 1.23
CA ASN A 130 -11.93 17.38 1.71
C ASN A 130 -11.94 18.43 0.57
N PRO A 131 -13.14 18.87 0.12
CA PRO A 131 -13.25 19.82 -0.98
C PRO A 131 -12.69 21.22 -0.63
N ASP A 132 -12.69 21.59 0.65
CA ASP A 132 -12.20 22.89 1.14
C ASP A 132 -10.69 23.00 0.90
N ALA A 133 -9.93 22.00 1.33
CA ALA A 133 -8.48 21.95 1.12
C ALA A 133 -8.11 21.78 -0.36
N ALA A 134 -8.87 20.97 -1.11
CA ALA A 134 -8.64 20.83 -2.55
C ALA A 134 -8.83 22.15 -3.33
N ASN A 135 -9.71 23.04 -2.84
CA ASN A 135 -9.88 24.37 -3.43
C ASN A 135 -8.64 25.27 -3.24
N PHE A 136 -7.77 24.95 -2.29
CA PHE A 136 -6.58 25.73 -1.97
C PHE A 136 -5.53 25.69 -3.09
N TYR A 137 -5.45 24.59 -3.85
CA TYR A 137 -4.59 24.47 -5.02
C TYR A 137 -4.83 25.58 -6.07
N PHE A 138 -6.06 26.09 -6.15
CA PHE A 138 -6.47 27.09 -7.14
C PHE A 138 -6.34 28.54 -6.65
N GLN A 139 -5.69 28.77 -5.51
CA GLN A 139 -5.35 30.13 -5.08
C GLN A 139 -4.28 30.74 -5.98
N PRO A 140 -4.21 32.08 -6.09
CA PRO A 140 -3.19 32.75 -6.92
C PRO A 140 -1.75 32.46 -6.50
N ILE A 141 -1.55 32.18 -5.20
CA ILE A 141 -0.27 31.77 -4.63
C ILE A 141 -0.40 30.29 -4.30
N GLN A 142 0.50 29.47 -4.84
CA GLN A 142 0.50 28.04 -4.56
C GLN A 142 1.28 27.73 -3.29
N ASN A 143 0.62 27.02 -2.39
CA ASN A 143 1.20 26.42 -1.20
C ASN A 143 0.44 25.11 -0.92
N GLU A 144 1.13 24.08 -0.45
CA GLU A 144 0.52 22.77 -0.21
C GLU A 144 -0.40 22.81 1.02
N GLN A 145 -1.71 22.63 0.82
CA GLN A 145 -2.67 22.48 1.92
C GLN A 145 -3.34 21.11 1.87
N ARG A 146 -2.88 20.22 2.74
CA ARG A 146 -3.44 18.88 2.91
C ARG A 146 -4.61 18.83 3.89
N ARG A 147 -4.51 19.61 4.97
CA ARG A 147 -5.39 19.57 6.15
C ARG A 147 -6.69 20.31 5.87
N THR A 148 -7.72 20.09 6.70
CA THR A 148 -8.93 20.94 6.67
C THR A 148 -8.57 22.41 6.95
N LEU A 149 -9.50 23.33 6.71
CA LEU A 149 -9.30 24.77 6.95
C LEU A 149 -9.85 25.19 8.33
N THR A 150 -9.79 24.29 9.32
CA THR A 150 -10.27 24.56 10.68
C THR A 150 -9.17 25.33 11.43
N PRO A 151 -9.45 26.56 11.92
CA PRO A 151 -8.46 27.31 12.68
C PRO A 151 -7.92 26.49 13.84
N THR A 152 -6.60 26.37 13.92
CA THR A 152 -5.93 25.53 14.91
C THR A 152 -4.84 26.34 15.60
N ASP A 153 -4.67 26.09 16.90
CA ASP A 153 -3.58 26.61 17.73
C ASP A 153 -2.61 25.42 17.87
N ASP A 154 -1.64 25.34 16.97
CA ASP A 154 -0.78 24.16 16.79
C ASP A 154 0.29 24.09 17.90
N ASP A 155 0.66 25.23 18.50
CA ASP A 155 1.64 25.32 19.59
C ASP A 155 1.06 25.49 21.02
N HIS A 156 -0.26 25.68 21.12
CA HIS A 156 -1.08 25.83 22.33
C HIS A 156 -0.82 27.12 23.14
N ASP A 157 -0.51 28.23 22.48
CA ASP A 157 -0.29 29.52 23.14
C ASP A 157 -1.58 30.35 23.36
N GLY A 158 -2.69 29.91 22.74
CA GLY A 158 -4.02 30.49 22.89
C GLY A 158 -4.45 31.41 21.75
N VAL A 159 -3.69 31.50 20.66
CA VAL A 159 -4.09 32.20 19.43
C VAL A 159 -4.08 31.23 18.24
N HIS A 160 -4.87 31.52 17.21
CA HIS A 160 -5.08 30.62 16.07
C HIS A 160 -4.56 31.27 14.78
N ASP A 161 -3.95 30.46 13.92
CA ASP A 161 -3.54 30.80 12.55
C ASP A 161 -2.72 32.12 12.48
N GLU A 162 -1.67 32.23 13.29
CA GLU A 162 -0.99 33.51 13.57
C GLU A 162 -0.05 33.99 12.45
N ASP A 163 0.73 33.10 11.84
CA ASP A 163 1.77 33.47 10.89
C ASP A 163 1.74 32.58 9.64
N GLY A 164 0.90 32.95 8.69
CA GLY A 164 0.82 32.28 7.39
C GLY A 164 1.95 32.71 6.44
N THR A 165 2.43 31.77 5.63
CA THR A 165 3.48 32.01 4.63
C THR A 165 3.15 33.11 3.62
N GLU A 166 4.13 33.94 3.26
CA GLU A 166 4.02 34.95 2.19
C GLU A 166 4.99 34.73 1.05
N ASP A 167 4.49 34.98 -0.18
CA ASP A 167 5.30 35.04 -1.39
C ASP A 167 6.08 36.37 -1.41
N LEU A 168 7.32 36.33 -0.93
CA LEU A 168 8.20 37.49 -0.77
C LEU A 168 8.83 37.88 -2.11
N ASN A 169 9.12 36.91 -2.97
CA ASN A 169 9.79 37.14 -4.25
C ASN A 169 8.81 37.45 -5.41
N GLY A 170 7.50 37.20 -5.21
CA GLY A 170 6.42 37.47 -6.15
C GLY A 170 6.34 36.48 -7.32
N ASP A 171 6.87 35.27 -7.17
CA ASP A 171 6.89 34.24 -8.21
C ASP A 171 5.62 33.38 -8.25
N GLY A 172 4.71 33.56 -7.30
CA GLY A 172 3.45 32.84 -7.18
C GLY A 172 3.53 31.51 -6.44
N TYR A 173 4.68 31.15 -5.87
CA TYR A 173 4.90 29.92 -5.12
C TYR A 173 5.44 30.24 -3.73
N ILE A 174 4.93 29.54 -2.71
CA ILE A 174 5.59 29.51 -1.41
C ILE A 174 6.67 28.43 -1.46
N THR A 175 7.93 28.86 -1.45
CA THR A 175 9.08 27.95 -1.42
C THR A 175 9.79 28.01 -0.07
N MET A 176 11.11 27.79 -0.07
CA MET A 176 11.93 27.77 1.15
C MET A 176 12.91 28.96 1.14
N MET A 177 13.35 29.34 2.32
CA MET A 177 14.40 30.32 2.55
C MET A 177 15.61 29.66 3.23
N ARG A 178 16.80 29.85 2.68
CA ARG A 178 18.08 29.57 3.37
C ARG A 178 18.48 30.82 4.16
N VAL A 179 18.49 30.69 5.48
CA VAL A 179 18.84 31.78 6.39
C VAL A 179 20.21 31.50 7.04
N PRO A 180 21.21 32.38 6.84
CA PRO A 180 22.55 32.20 7.38
C PRO A 180 22.59 32.55 8.88
N ASP A 181 22.08 31.66 9.73
CA ASP A 181 22.14 31.74 11.19
C ASP A 181 23.09 30.68 11.74
N LEU A 182 24.32 31.05 12.07
CA LEU A 182 25.35 30.12 12.56
C LEU A 182 25.01 29.46 13.90
N GLU A 183 24.10 30.01 14.70
CA GLU A 183 23.69 29.39 15.97
C GLU A 183 22.64 28.31 15.76
N LYS A 184 21.78 28.48 14.75
CA LYS A 184 20.69 27.54 14.41
C LYS A 184 20.97 26.68 13.16
N ALA A 185 22.06 26.92 12.46
CA ALA A 185 22.34 26.25 11.19
C ALA A 185 22.37 24.72 11.35
N MET A 186 21.63 24.05 10.47
CA MET A 186 21.50 22.59 10.45
C MET A 186 21.99 21.97 9.15
N TYR A 187 22.16 22.79 8.11
CA TYR A 187 22.39 22.33 6.75
C TYR A 187 23.54 23.06 6.07
N VAL A 188 24.14 22.39 5.11
CA VAL A 188 25.07 22.94 4.12
C VAL A 188 24.56 22.56 2.73
N ALA A 189 24.85 23.38 1.72
CA ALA A 189 24.51 23.05 0.34
C ALA A 189 25.28 21.79 -0.08
N ASP A 190 24.63 20.93 -0.86
CA ASP A 190 25.32 19.74 -1.38
C ASP A 190 26.46 20.19 -2.33
N PRO A 191 27.71 19.77 -2.11
CA PRO A 191 28.84 20.18 -2.95
C PRO A 191 28.72 19.75 -4.42
N ASP A 192 28.06 18.63 -4.68
CA ASP A 192 27.89 18.08 -6.02
C ASP A 192 26.62 18.63 -6.70
N GLU A 193 25.60 19.00 -5.93
CA GLU A 193 24.35 19.59 -6.42
C GLU A 193 23.84 20.73 -5.50
N PRO A 194 24.34 21.98 -5.66
CA PRO A 194 24.07 23.09 -4.73
C PRO A 194 22.60 23.48 -4.54
N ARG A 195 21.71 23.04 -5.43
CA ARG A 195 20.25 23.18 -5.29
C ARG A 195 19.72 22.38 -4.09
N LEU A 196 20.35 21.26 -3.79
CA LEU A 196 20.01 20.40 -2.64
C LEU A 196 20.84 20.78 -1.41
N HIS A 197 20.50 20.16 -0.28
CA HIS A 197 21.16 20.40 0.99
C HIS A 197 21.40 19.09 1.74
N VAL A 198 22.46 19.05 2.54
CA VAL A 198 22.84 17.91 3.36
C VAL A 198 23.08 18.34 4.80
N SER A 199 22.87 17.43 5.75
CA SER A 199 23.30 17.64 7.12
C SER A 199 24.82 17.46 7.18
N PRO A 200 25.58 18.45 7.69
CA PRO A 200 27.04 18.37 7.73
C PRO A 200 27.48 17.25 8.67
N GLU A 201 28.53 16.52 8.29
CA GLU A 201 29.15 15.51 9.16
C GLU A 201 30.13 16.19 10.14
N PRO A 202 29.84 16.27 11.46
CA PRO A 202 30.68 17.01 12.40
C PRO A 202 32.11 16.44 12.54
N LEU A 203 32.27 15.16 12.20
CA LEU A 203 33.55 14.44 12.27
C LEU A 203 34.51 14.83 11.13
N ASP A 204 33.97 15.33 10.01
CA ASP A 204 34.76 15.74 8.83
C ASP A 204 35.11 17.24 8.85
N GLY A 205 34.83 17.93 9.96
CA GLY A 205 35.13 19.36 10.12
C GLY A 205 34.23 20.29 9.31
N GLN A 206 33.10 19.78 8.80
CA GLN A 206 32.08 20.58 8.12
C GLN A 206 31.21 21.31 9.15
N SER A 207 30.98 22.61 8.93
CA SER A 207 30.03 23.42 9.69
C SER A 207 28.74 23.57 8.90
N ALA A 208 27.60 23.64 9.59
CA ALA A 208 26.35 24.05 8.98
C ALA A 208 26.42 25.55 8.62
N ASP A 209 25.87 25.91 7.46
CA ASP A 209 25.92 27.28 6.93
C ASP A 209 24.57 27.99 7.05
N PHE A 210 23.45 27.25 7.01
CA PHE A 210 22.11 27.83 7.06
C PHE A 210 21.09 26.94 7.78
N VAL A 211 19.96 27.56 8.13
CA VAL A 211 18.71 26.92 8.54
C VAL A 211 17.66 27.16 7.44
N LEU A 212 16.71 26.23 7.30
CA LEU A 212 15.62 26.33 6.34
C LEU A 212 14.35 26.80 7.05
N TYR A 213 13.70 27.82 6.50
CA TYR A 213 12.37 28.27 6.86
C TYR A 213 11.48 28.26 5.61
N SER A 214 10.17 28.12 5.75
CA SER A 214 9.24 28.45 4.65
C SER A 214 9.35 29.93 4.31
N GLU A 215 8.99 30.31 3.10
CA GLU A 215 8.94 31.71 2.68
C GLU A 215 7.89 32.52 3.46
N GLY A 216 8.30 33.64 4.04
CA GLY A 216 7.42 34.55 4.80
C GLY A 216 8.17 35.38 5.84
N ILE A 217 7.45 36.19 6.62
CA ILE A 217 7.99 37.07 7.67
C ILE A 217 7.40 36.72 9.04
N ASP A 218 8.11 37.04 10.12
CA ASP A 218 7.59 36.93 11.50
C ASP A 218 6.61 38.08 11.77
N ASN A 219 5.32 37.87 11.50
CA ASN A 219 4.32 38.95 11.51
C ASN A 219 4.02 39.52 12.90
N ASP A 220 4.14 38.72 13.95
CA ASP A 220 3.74 39.07 15.31
C ASP A 220 4.94 39.38 16.24
N GLY A 221 6.16 39.04 15.79
CA GLY A 221 7.43 39.42 16.38
C GLY A 221 7.89 38.52 17.52
N ASP A 222 7.42 37.28 17.58
CA ASP A 222 7.77 36.32 18.63
C ASP A 222 9.13 35.62 18.39
N GLY A 223 9.72 35.82 17.20
CA GLY A 223 11.02 35.30 16.78
C GLY A 223 10.97 33.92 16.14
N LYS A 224 9.76 33.42 15.85
CA LYS A 224 9.50 32.22 15.08
C LYS A 224 8.85 32.64 13.75
N PHE A 225 9.03 31.83 12.71
CA PHE A 225 8.67 32.21 11.34
C PHE A 225 7.65 31.24 10.78
N ASN A 226 6.57 31.77 10.20
CA ASN A 226 5.52 31.02 9.56
C ASN A 226 4.93 29.93 10.46
N GLU A 227 4.81 30.24 11.75
CA GLU A 227 4.17 29.34 12.72
C GLU A 227 2.66 29.39 12.57
N ASP A 228 2.05 28.23 12.71
CA ASP A 228 0.59 28.09 12.68
C ASP A 228 0.01 28.75 11.42
N GLY A 229 0.40 28.21 10.25
CA GLY A 229 -0.18 28.62 8.96
C GLY A 229 -1.70 28.38 8.90
N ILE A 230 -2.27 28.09 7.73
CA ILE A 230 -3.74 27.84 7.63
C ILE A 230 -4.22 26.64 8.48
N GLY A 231 -3.30 25.91 9.10
CA GLY A 231 -3.57 24.98 10.18
C GLY A 231 -4.47 23.83 9.74
N GLY A 232 -5.19 23.29 10.72
CA GLY A 232 -6.31 22.37 10.50
C GLY A 232 -6.00 20.91 10.78
N VAL A 233 -6.98 20.07 10.46
CA VAL A 233 -6.94 18.65 10.79
C VAL A 233 -6.60 17.84 9.56
N ASP A 234 -5.54 17.05 9.65
CA ASP A 234 -5.28 15.98 8.70
C ASP A 234 -6.34 14.90 8.93
N LEU A 235 -7.27 14.76 7.98
CA LEU A 235 -8.34 13.78 8.07
C LEU A 235 -7.80 12.36 8.24
N ASN A 236 -6.62 12.05 7.68
CA ASN A 236 -5.94 10.77 7.84
C ASN A 236 -5.17 10.63 9.18
N LYS A 237 -5.30 11.57 10.10
CA LYS A 237 -4.90 11.44 11.51
C LYS A 237 -6.10 11.51 12.47
N ASN A 238 -7.31 11.74 11.96
CA ASN A 238 -8.49 12.06 12.77
C ASN A 238 -9.40 10.84 13.08
N PHE A 239 -9.13 9.66 12.51
CA PHE A 239 -9.88 8.43 12.80
C PHE A 239 -9.37 7.69 14.05
N MET A 240 -10.20 6.80 14.60
CA MET A 240 -9.98 6.23 15.94
C MET A 240 -8.80 5.26 16.06
N HIS A 241 -8.34 4.64 14.97
CA HIS A 241 -7.31 3.60 15.04
C HIS A 241 -5.93 4.23 15.18
N GLY A 242 -5.22 4.03 16.29
CA GLY A 242 -3.91 4.67 16.49
C GLY A 242 -3.96 6.18 16.68
N TYR A 243 -5.15 6.75 16.94
CA TYR A 243 -5.33 8.19 17.15
C TYR A 243 -4.38 8.73 18.23
N LYS A 244 -3.63 9.79 17.89
CA LYS A 244 -2.68 10.44 18.79
C LYS A 244 -3.32 11.68 19.41
N TYR A 245 -3.63 11.59 20.70
CA TYR A 245 -4.11 12.74 21.47
C TYR A 245 -3.06 13.85 21.47
N HIS A 246 -3.47 15.07 21.13
CA HIS A 246 -2.59 16.24 21.01
C HIS A 246 -1.44 16.03 20.00
N GLY A 247 -1.64 15.17 18.99
CA GLY A 247 -0.72 15.04 17.88
C GLY A 247 -0.96 16.14 16.85
N ASP A 248 0.10 16.65 16.26
CA ASP A 248 0.06 17.61 15.16
C ASP A 248 -0.86 17.13 14.02
N GLY A 249 -1.84 17.97 13.67
CA GLY A 249 -2.86 17.70 12.66
C GLY A 249 -3.87 16.60 13.03
N ALA A 250 -3.85 16.03 14.23
CA ALA A 250 -4.81 14.99 14.63
C ALA A 250 -6.21 15.56 14.95
N GLY A 251 -6.31 16.87 15.20
CA GLY A 251 -7.52 17.53 15.69
C GLY A 251 -7.74 17.31 17.19
N VAL A 252 -8.73 18.00 17.75
CA VAL A 252 -8.96 18.08 19.22
C VAL A 252 -9.45 16.74 19.79
N TRP A 253 -10.22 15.98 19.02
CA TRP A 253 -10.66 14.62 19.35
C TRP A 253 -10.94 13.82 18.07
N GLN A 254 -11.07 12.50 18.21
CA GLN A 254 -11.39 11.58 17.11
C GLN A 254 -12.70 11.97 16.42
N LEU A 255 -12.69 12.04 15.08
CA LEU A 255 -13.83 12.46 14.25
C LEU A 255 -14.39 13.84 14.63
N CYS A 256 -13.52 14.79 14.99
CA CYS A 256 -13.94 16.18 15.24
C CYS A 256 -14.36 16.90 13.96
N GLU A 257 -13.76 16.55 12.82
CA GLU A 257 -14.09 17.14 11.53
C GLU A 257 -15.40 16.61 10.97
N ASN A 258 -16.17 17.48 10.30
CA ASN A 258 -17.43 17.10 9.67
C ASN A 258 -17.20 16.06 8.56
N GLU A 259 -16.09 16.18 7.84
CA GLU A 259 -15.66 15.35 6.73
C GLU A 259 -15.35 13.92 7.20
N SER A 260 -14.47 13.77 8.20
CA SER A 260 -14.11 12.46 8.74
C SER A 260 -15.31 11.77 9.39
N LYS A 261 -16.15 12.55 10.09
CA LYS A 261 -17.40 12.07 10.67
C LYS A 261 -18.40 11.61 9.62
N ALA A 262 -18.62 12.39 8.57
CA ALA A 262 -19.55 12.04 7.49
C ALA A 262 -19.11 10.75 6.78
N LEU A 263 -17.81 10.60 6.51
CA LEU A 263 -17.25 9.39 5.92
C LEU A 263 -17.44 8.17 6.83
N ALA A 264 -17.15 8.29 8.13
CA ALA A 264 -17.36 7.20 9.08
C ALA A 264 -18.84 6.81 9.20
N ASP A 265 -19.73 7.80 9.30
CA ASP A 265 -21.18 7.58 9.40
C ASP A 265 -21.72 6.89 8.14
N PHE A 266 -21.28 7.29 6.94
CA PHE A 266 -21.64 6.64 5.69
C PHE A 266 -21.25 5.16 5.69
N VAL A 267 -19.97 4.85 5.96
CA VAL A 267 -19.48 3.46 5.98
C VAL A 267 -20.21 2.62 7.02
N LEU A 268 -20.53 3.18 8.18
CA LEU A 268 -21.30 2.49 9.22
C LEU A 268 -22.77 2.27 8.85
N GLN A 269 -23.36 3.12 8.00
CA GLN A 269 -24.72 2.94 7.50
C GLN A 269 -24.79 1.91 6.36
N HIS A 270 -23.71 1.76 5.61
CA HIS A 270 -23.61 0.84 4.46
C HIS A 270 -22.92 -0.48 4.81
N GLN A 271 -23.63 -1.32 5.56
CA GLN A 271 -23.11 -2.63 5.99
C GLN A 271 -22.80 -3.58 4.82
N GLU A 272 -23.33 -3.31 3.62
CA GLU A 272 -23.07 -4.07 2.39
C GLU A 272 -21.67 -3.86 1.80
N ILE A 273 -20.90 -2.88 2.30
CA ILE A 273 -19.52 -2.66 1.85
C ILE A 273 -18.64 -3.86 2.27
N ALA A 274 -18.07 -4.52 1.28
CA ALA A 274 -17.22 -5.69 1.44
C ALA A 274 -15.73 -5.43 1.17
N PHE A 275 -15.39 -4.33 0.49
CA PHE A 275 -14.02 -3.94 0.14
C PHE A 275 -13.91 -2.42 0.09
N ILE A 276 -12.80 -1.86 0.59
CA ILE A 276 -12.53 -0.41 0.57
C ILE A 276 -11.18 -0.14 -0.12
N LEU A 277 -11.18 0.77 -1.07
CA LEU A 277 -10.00 1.29 -1.76
C LEU A 277 -9.91 2.80 -1.53
N VAL A 278 -8.75 3.29 -1.11
CA VAL A 278 -8.48 4.70 -0.86
C VAL A 278 -7.44 5.20 -1.85
N TYR A 279 -7.77 6.26 -2.57
CA TYR A 279 -6.82 7.03 -3.37
C TYR A 279 -6.33 8.20 -2.51
N GLY A 280 -5.15 8.02 -1.91
CA GLY A 280 -4.60 8.88 -0.87
C GLY A 280 -3.09 8.67 -0.72
N GLN A 281 -2.42 9.49 0.08
CA GLN A 281 -0.95 9.47 0.20
C GLN A 281 -0.38 8.19 0.84
N HIS A 282 -1.22 7.36 1.48
CA HIS A 282 -0.79 6.09 2.02
C HIS A 282 -0.68 5.04 0.91
N ASP A 283 0.33 4.18 0.98
CA ASP A 283 0.41 2.99 0.13
C ASP A 283 0.43 1.71 0.97
N THR A 284 -0.68 0.99 0.94
CA THR A 284 -0.79 -0.36 1.53
C THR A 284 -1.02 -1.42 0.44
N LEU A 285 -0.90 -1.05 -0.84
CA LEU A 285 -1.14 -1.91 -1.99
C LEU A 285 0.14 -2.37 -2.66
N SER A 286 1.11 -1.50 -2.96
CA SER A 286 2.37 -1.98 -3.58
C SER A 286 3.20 -2.81 -2.61
N LYS A 287 3.11 -2.49 -1.32
CA LYS A 287 3.79 -3.18 -0.23
C LYS A 287 2.75 -3.51 0.86
N PRO A 288 2.49 -4.81 1.12
CA PRO A 288 1.66 -5.19 2.25
C PRO A 288 2.19 -4.58 3.53
N PHE A 289 1.30 -4.01 4.33
CA PHE A 289 1.68 -3.31 5.55
C PHE A 289 2.33 -4.25 6.58
N SER A 290 3.46 -3.83 7.15
CA SER A 290 4.21 -4.62 8.13
C SER A 290 4.83 -3.76 9.25
N GLU A 291 4.03 -3.07 10.05
CA GLU A 291 4.51 -2.57 11.34
C GLU A 291 4.44 -3.67 12.43
N ASN A 292 5.23 -3.49 13.48
CA ASN A 292 5.29 -4.39 14.63
C ASN A 292 4.62 -3.78 15.85
N GLY A 293 3.95 -4.62 16.64
CA GLY A 293 3.43 -4.26 17.96
C GLY A 293 1.97 -3.81 17.98
N ASN A 294 1.61 -3.16 19.08
CA ASN A 294 0.30 -2.55 19.29
C ASN A 294 0.52 -1.07 19.62
N ASP A 295 -0.51 -0.25 19.38
CA ASP A 295 -0.54 1.11 19.89
C ASP A 295 -0.66 1.14 21.43
N PRO A 296 -0.49 2.31 22.07
CA PRO A 296 -0.65 2.44 23.52
C PRO A 296 -2.03 2.02 24.06
N ALA A 297 -3.07 2.04 23.22
CA ALA A 297 -4.42 1.60 23.55
C ALA A 297 -4.61 0.07 23.36
N GLY A 298 -3.59 -0.64 22.88
CA GLY A 298 -3.61 -2.08 22.63
C GLY A 298 -4.22 -2.48 21.28
N ALA A 299 -4.48 -1.52 20.39
CA ALA A 299 -4.91 -1.80 19.03
C ALA A 299 -3.74 -2.35 18.20
N PRO A 300 -3.95 -3.37 17.37
CA PRO A 300 -2.87 -3.98 16.59
C PRO A 300 -2.40 -3.04 15.49
N LYS A 301 -1.11 -2.71 15.50
CA LYS A 301 -0.43 -2.01 14.41
C LYS A 301 0.12 -2.98 13.38
N LYS A 302 -0.58 -4.08 13.14
CA LYS A 302 -0.17 -5.09 12.16
C LYS A 302 -1.39 -5.76 11.60
N LEU A 303 -1.26 -6.26 10.37
CA LEU A 303 -2.25 -7.17 9.81
C LEU A 303 -2.40 -8.38 10.73
N ALA A 304 -3.65 -8.83 10.90
CA ALA A 304 -3.91 -10.10 11.56
C ALA A 304 -3.25 -11.22 10.75
N GLU A 305 -2.65 -12.20 11.43
CA GLU A 305 -1.86 -13.25 10.79
C GLU A 305 -2.64 -14.00 9.69
N GLY A 306 -3.94 -14.19 9.86
CA GLY A 306 -4.81 -14.84 8.86
C GLY A 306 -5.17 -13.97 7.64
N ASP A 307 -4.80 -12.69 7.63
CA ASP A 307 -5.06 -11.77 6.51
C ASP A 307 -3.78 -11.49 5.69
N VAL A 308 -2.59 -11.83 6.19
CA VAL A 308 -1.30 -11.48 5.55
C VAL A 308 -1.19 -12.03 4.12
N ASP A 309 -1.49 -13.31 3.93
CA ASP A 309 -1.42 -13.95 2.61
C ASP A 309 -2.43 -13.35 1.63
N LEU A 310 -3.61 -12.99 2.13
CA LEU A 310 -4.64 -12.33 1.31
C LEU A 310 -4.14 -10.97 0.81
N TYR A 311 -3.60 -10.14 1.71
CA TYR A 311 -3.08 -8.82 1.36
C TYR A 311 -1.92 -8.93 0.38
N LYS A 312 -0.99 -9.88 0.60
CA LYS A 312 0.11 -10.14 -0.32
C LYS A 312 -0.35 -10.44 -1.75
N ARG A 313 -1.35 -11.31 -1.91
CA ARG A 313 -1.85 -11.67 -3.24
C ARG A 313 -2.59 -10.51 -3.93
N ILE A 314 -3.32 -9.70 -3.17
CA ILE A 314 -3.96 -8.48 -3.70
C ILE A 314 -2.87 -7.50 -4.16
N SER A 315 -1.82 -7.32 -3.37
CA SER A 315 -0.66 -6.50 -3.72
C SER A 315 0.02 -6.99 -4.99
N GLU A 316 0.26 -8.30 -5.14
CA GLU A 316 0.83 -8.89 -6.36
C GLU A 316 -0.02 -8.56 -7.59
N LYS A 317 -1.35 -8.69 -7.49
CA LYS A 317 -2.29 -8.34 -8.57
C LYS A 317 -2.30 -6.85 -8.89
N PHE A 318 -2.23 -6.01 -7.86
CA PHE A 318 -2.14 -4.56 -8.04
C PHE A 318 -0.86 -4.16 -8.77
N VAL A 319 0.29 -4.70 -8.35
CA VAL A 319 1.59 -4.47 -8.99
C VAL A 319 1.59 -4.98 -10.42
N GLU A 320 1.01 -6.15 -10.69
CA GLU A 320 0.88 -6.71 -12.05
C GLU A 320 0.07 -5.79 -12.99
N ILE A 321 -0.96 -5.12 -12.48
CA ILE A 321 -1.84 -4.26 -13.28
C ILE A 321 -1.28 -2.83 -13.43
N THR A 322 -0.66 -2.30 -12.38
CA THR A 322 -0.30 -0.88 -12.29
C THR A 322 1.20 -0.61 -12.43
N GLU A 323 2.03 -1.63 -12.28
CA GLU A 323 3.50 -1.55 -12.25
C GLU A 323 4.08 -0.69 -11.10
N LEU A 324 3.24 -0.28 -10.14
CA LEU A 324 3.64 0.52 -8.98
C LEU A 324 4.27 -0.36 -7.90
N THR A 325 5.58 -0.22 -7.66
CA THR A 325 6.35 -1.08 -6.73
C THR A 325 7.05 -0.34 -5.58
N LYS A 326 7.22 0.98 -5.68
CA LYS A 326 8.01 1.79 -4.74
C LYS A 326 7.32 3.09 -4.38
N VAL A 327 6.51 3.01 -3.34
CA VAL A 327 6.00 4.19 -2.64
C VAL A 327 6.47 4.15 -1.19
N ASP A 328 6.72 5.33 -0.63
CA ASP A 328 6.92 5.52 0.80
C ASP A 328 5.62 5.31 1.57
N GLN A 329 5.73 4.66 2.72
CA GLN A 329 4.59 4.35 3.55
C GLN A 329 4.50 5.35 4.70
N SER A 330 3.51 6.23 4.63
CA SER A 330 3.10 7.07 5.76
C SER A 330 2.54 6.21 6.91
N SER A 331 2.60 6.75 8.14
CA SER A 331 2.12 6.03 9.33
C SER A 331 0.63 5.67 9.22
N TRP A 332 0.28 4.47 9.67
CA TRP A 332 -1.11 4.02 9.66
C TRP A 332 -2.00 4.68 10.73
N ASP A 333 -1.38 5.34 11.71
CA ASP A 333 -2.05 5.88 12.89
C ASP A 333 -3.00 7.03 12.53
N GLY A 334 -4.27 6.87 12.89
CA GLY A 334 -5.33 7.86 12.73
C GLY A 334 -5.98 7.86 11.35
N SER A 335 -5.60 6.97 10.44
CA SER A 335 -6.07 7.02 9.05
C SER A 335 -7.37 6.26 8.80
N PHE A 336 -8.07 6.66 7.74
CA PHE A 336 -9.33 6.03 7.36
C PHE A 336 -9.15 4.56 6.98
N VAL A 337 -8.10 4.24 6.22
CA VAL A 337 -7.78 2.86 5.82
C VAL A 337 -7.50 1.96 7.04
N ALA A 338 -6.90 2.52 8.10
CA ALA A 338 -6.66 1.81 9.36
C ALA A 338 -7.95 1.44 10.06
N TRP A 339 -8.81 2.44 10.22
CA TRP A 339 -10.11 2.27 10.84
C TRP A 339 -11.00 1.32 10.03
N ALA A 340 -10.96 1.40 8.71
CA ALA A 340 -11.71 0.52 7.81
C ALA A 340 -11.31 -0.96 7.99
N TYR A 341 -10.02 -1.26 8.09
CA TYR A 341 -9.56 -2.62 8.35
C TYR A 341 -9.84 -3.07 9.78
N ALA A 342 -9.41 -2.28 10.77
CA ALA A 342 -9.33 -2.72 12.15
C ALA A 342 -10.63 -2.55 12.95
N GLN A 343 -11.52 -1.62 12.58
CA GLN A 343 -12.79 -1.36 13.27
C GLN A 343 -14.00 -1.66 12.38
N TYR A 344 -13.99 -1.30 11.09
CA TYR A 344 -15.09 -1.66 10.20
C TYR A 344 -15.03 -3.15 9.82
N GLY A 345 -13.84 -3.69 9.60
CA GLY A 345 -13.61 -5.13 9.45
C GLY A 345 -13.77 -5.64 8.01
N VAL A 346 -13.20 -4.92 7.04
CA VAL A 346 -13.13 -5.34 5.63
C VAL A 346 -11.69 -5.28 5.12
N PRO A 347 -11.36 -5.96 4.02
CA PRO A 347 -10.13 -5.65 3.28
C PRO A 347 -10.16 -4.17 2.89
N ALA A 348 -9.16 -3.42 3.33
CA ALA A 348 -9.06 -1.98 3.12
C ALA A 348 -7.64 -1.65 2.67
N PHE A 349 -7.56 -0.87 1.60
CA PHE A 349 -6.32 -0.63 0.88
C PHE A 349 -6.19 0.85 0.52
N SER A 350 -4.96 1.36 0.47
CA SER A 350 -4.66 2.71 0.00
C SER A 350 -3.54 2.70 -1.04
N THR A 351 -3.61 3.62 -1.99
CA THR A 351 -2.54 3.87 -2.97
C THR A 351 -2.51 5.36 -3.34
N PRO A 352 -1.31 5.95 -3.55
CA PRO A 352 -1.19 7.32 -4.07
C PRO A 352 -1.49 7.41 -5.56
N LEU A 353 -1.77 6.28 -6.24
CA LEU A 353 -1.99 6.14 -7.69
C LEU A 353 -0.77 6.40 -8.57
N TRP A 354 0.23 7.10 -8.07
CA TRP A 354 1.41 7.48 -8.81
C TRP A 354 2.64 7.54 -7.90
N THR A 355 3.80 7.32 -8.50
CA THR A 355 5.12 7.57 -7.94
C THR A 355 6.02 8.06 -9.06
N ARG A 356 7.13 8.71 -8.73
CA ARG A 356 8.11 9.15 -9.73
C ARG A 356 8.50 7.95 -10.62
N PRO A 357 8.37 8.06 -11.96
CA PRO A 357 8.84 7.02 -12.86
C PRO A 357 10.33 6.72 -12.65
N GLU A 358 10.71 5.45 -12.68
CA GLU A 358 12.14 5.10 -12.71
C GLU A 358 12.70 5.40 -14.10
N GLN A 359 13.88 6.02 -14.15
CA GLN A 359 14.59 6.19 -15.42
C GLN A 359 15.07 4.83 -15.91
N GLU A 360 14.67 4.44 -17.12
CA GLU A 360 15.33 3.32 -17.79
C GLU A 360 16.81 3.65 -17.93
N LYS A 361 17.67 2.75 -17.41
CA LYS A 361 19.11 2.86 -17.67
C LYS A 361 19.28 2.69 -19.18
N ILE A 362 19.52 3.79 -19.88
CA ILE A 362 19.98 3.75 -21.26
C ILE A 362 21.34 3.06 -21.22
N GLU A 363 21.38 1.77 -21.53
CA GLU A 363 22.63 1.09 -21.84
C GLU A 363 23.23 1.84 -23.03
N ASN A 364 24.32 2.56 -22.77
CA ASN A 364 24.95 3.42 -23.76
C ASN A 364 25.15 2.66 -25.07
N ALA A 365 24.55 3.17 -26.14
CA ALA A 365 24.77 2.79 -27.52
C ALA A 365 26.18 3.19 -27.98
N ALA A 366 27.20 2.60 -27.35
CA ALA A 366 28.60 2.74 -27.69
C ALA A 366 29.26 1.35 -27.83
N GLU A 367 28.57 0.41 -28.47
CA GLU A 367 29.20 -0.81 -28.99
C GLU A 367 28.46 -1.34 -30.23
N ILE A 368 28.48 -0.56 -31.31
CA ILE A 368 28.30 -1.12 -32.65
C ILE A 368 29.46 -0.64 -33.52
N THR A 369 30.56 -1.39 -33.49
CA THR A 369 31.34 -1.71 -34.70
C THR A 369 32.29 -2.84 -34.35
N GLU A 370 31.91 -4.07 -34.66
CA GLU A 370 32.80 -5.01 -35.35
C GLU A 370 31.98 -6.13 -35.99
N VAL A 371 31.94 -6.11 -37.31
CA VAL A 371 31.39 -7.17 -38.16
C VAL A 371 32.34 -8.36 -38.13
N LYS A 372 31.86 -9.55 -37.76
CA LYS A 372 32.48 -10.81 -38.19
C LYS A 372 31.45 -11.82 -38.69
N GLN A 373 31.78 -12.34 -39.87
CA GLN A 373 31.08 -13.32 -40.68
C GLN A 373 31.13 -14.73 -40.07
N ASP A 374 30.05 -15.47 -40.39
CA ASP A 374 29.81 -16.92 -40.42
C ASP A 374 30.97 -17.90 -40.17
N GLY A 375 30.67 -18.92 -39.36
CA GLY A 375 31.45 -20.16 -39.27
C GLY A 375 30.90 -21.16 -38.24
N GLU A 376 30.33 -22.26 -38.75
CA GLU A 376 29.80 -23.42 -38.02
C GLU A 376 30.81 -24.18 -37.11
N GLN A 377 30.22 -24.95 -36.18
CA GLN A 377 30.69 -26.16 -35.46
C GLN A 377 31.53 -26.04 -34.17
N GLY A 378 31.07 -26.74 -33.12
CA GLY A 378 31.92 -27.36 -32.09
C GLY A 378 31.39 -27.27 -30.66
N GLU A 379 31.06 -28.42 -30.07
CA GLU A 379 30.80 -28.64 -28.64
C GLU A 379 31.95 -28.13 -27.74
N ASP A 380 31.63 -27.61 -26.55
CA ASP A 380 31.98 -28.22 -25.25
C ASP A 380 31.79 -27.23 -24.08
N SER A 381 31.39 -27.83 -22.97
CA SER A 381 31.15 -27.38 -21.60
C SER A 381 32.07 -26.30 -21.00
N SER A 382 31.48 -25.41 -20.20
CA SER A 382 31.84 -25.13 -18.80
C SER A 382 31.36 -23.74 -18.33
N ARG A 383 30.23 -23.67 -17.62
CA ARG A 383 29.96 -22.57 -16.68
C ARG A 383 29.34 -23.13 -15.40
N ARG A 384 30.06 -22.93 -14.30
CA ARG A 384 29.68 -23.23 -12.92
C ARG A 384 28.66 -22.18 -12.44
N PRO A 385 27.59 -22.57 -11.71
CA PRO A 385 26.76 -21.65 -10.96
C PRO A 385 27.32 -21.43 -9.54
N SER A 386 27.20 -20.19 -9.06
CA SER A 386 27.50 -19.74 -7.70
C SER A 386 26.38 -20.16 -6.72
N MET A 387 26.77 -20.75 -5.59
CA MET A 387 25.89 -21.22 -4.51
C MET A 387 25.38 -20.06 -3.63
N ARG A 388 24.05 -19.98 -3.45
CA ARG A 388 23.43 -19.40 -2.25
C ARG A 388 22.16 -20.18 -1.88
N GLY A 389 22.38 -21.26 -1.13
CA GLY A 389 21.47 -21.84 -0.12
C GLY A 389 19.98 -21.99 -0.42
N GLU A 390 19.61 -22.55 -1.57
CA GLU A 390 18.27 -23.12 -1.78
C GLU A 390 18.30 -24.57 -1.26
N PHE A 391 17.32 -24.96 -0.46
CA PHE A 391 17.17 -26.35 -0.02
C PHE A 391 16.85 -27.20 -1.25
N ASP A 392 17.87 -27.84 -1.82
CA ASP A 392 17.76 -28.63 -3.04
C ASP A 392 16.95 -29.91 -2.75
N ARG A 393 15.66 -29.83 -3.04
CA ARG A 393 14.71 -30.96 -2.92
C ARG A 393 15.14 -32.13 -3.81
N GLN A 394 15.83 -31.88 -4.92
CA GLN A 394 16.26 -32.92 -5.82
C GLN A 394 17.44 -33.70 -5.22
N ALA A 395 18.42 -33.01 -4.62
CA ALA A 395 19.52 -33.66 -3.92
C ALA A 395 19.05 -34.51 -2.72
N MET A 396 17.98 -34.09 -2.05
CA MET A 396 17.36 -34.87 -0.96
C MET A 396 16.69 -36.14 -1.47
N LEU A 397 15.97 -36.07 -2.59
CA LEU A 397 15.33 -37.24 -3.18
C LEU A 397 16.41 -38.20 -3.72
N ASP A 398 17.42 -37.70 -4.44
CA ASP A 398 18.49 -38.53 -5.01
C ASP A 398 19.28 -39.33 -3.94
N GLU A 399 19.37 -38.85 -2.70
CA GLU A 399 20.10 -39.52 -1.63
C GLU A 399 19.23 -40.40 -0.72
N TYR A 400 17.95 -40.07 -0.53
CA TYR A 400 17.09 -40.73 0.47
C TYR A 400 15.88 -41.48 -0.11
N ASP A 401 15.46 -41.18 -1.35
CA ASP A 401 14.42 -41.92 -2.09
C ASP A 401 15.03 -43.21 -2.67
N THR A 402 14.96 -44.28 -1.88
CA THR A 402 15.60 -45.56 -2.18
C THR A 402 14.76 -46.39 -3.15
N ASP A 403 13.45 -46.17 -3.20
CA ASP A 403 12.53 -46.88 -4.08
C ASP A 403 12.25 -46.16 -5.42
N GLY A 404 12.67 -44.89 -5.52
CA GLY A 404 12.71 -44.10 -6.75
C GLY A 404 11.33 -43.61 -7.19
N ASP A 405 10.39 -43.45 -6.25
CA ASP A 405 9.02 -43.04 -6.53
C ASP A 405 8.82 -41.51 -6.60
N GLY A 406 9.86 -40.74 -6.27
CA GLY A 406 9.89 -39.28 -6.31
C GLY A 406 9.37 -38.62 -5.04
N GLU A 407 8.99 -39.40 -4.02
CA GLU A 407 8.64 -38.96 -2.68
C GLU A 407 9.47 -39.73 -1.63
N LEU A 408 9.54 -39.20 -0.41
CA LEU A 408 10.15 -39.95 0.70
C LEU A 408 9.06 -40.63 1.51
N ASP A 409 9.17 -41.95 1.67
CA ASP A 409 8.29 -42.71 2.56
C ASP A 409 8.62 -42.43 4.05
N ASP A 410 7.80 -42.96 4.95
CA ASP A 410 7.98 -42.71 6.39
C ASP A 410 9.33 -43.20 6.94
N SER A 411 9.90 -44.26 6.35
CA SER A 411 11.20 -44.83 6.73
C SER A 411 12.36 -44.01 6.16
N GLU A 412 12.23 -43.50 4.95
CA GLU A 412 13.23 -42.66 4.28
C GLU A 412 13.28 -41.25 4.86
N ARG A 413 12.11 -40.69 5.23
CA ARG A 413 12.03 -39.45 6.01
C ARG A 413 12.66 -39.58 7.38
N GLU A 414 12.60 -40.75 8.00
CA GLU A 414 13.25 -41.01 9.29
C GLU A 414 14.77 -41.02 9.14
N LYS A 415 15.31 -41.64 8.09
CA LYS A 415 16.75 -41.60 7.77
C LYS A 415 17.23 -40.19 7.44
N PHE A 416 16.46 -39.42 6.67
CA PHE A 416 16.76 -38.03 6.37
C PHE A 416 16.76 -37.16 7.63
N ARG A 417 15.79 -37.36 8.53
CA ARG A 417 15.74 -36.67 9.83
C ARG A 417 16.91 -37.02 10.73
N ASP A 418 17.29 -38.30 10.81
CA ASP A 418 18.43 -38.72 11.62
C ASP A 418 19.75 -38.15 11.07
N ALA A 419 19.91 -38.08 9.74
CA ALA A 419 21.05 -37.43 9.09
C ALA A 419 21.12 -35.94 9.42
N MET A 420 20.00 -35.22 9.32
CA MET A 420 19.90 -33.80 9.67
C MET A 420 20.09 -33.55 11.17
N GLN A 421 19.65 -34.48 12.03
CA GLN A 421 19.81 -34.41 13.48
C GLN A 421 21.23 -34.75 13.95
N ALA A 422 21.99 -35.52 13.16
CA ALA A 422 23.43 -35.71 13.37
C ALA A 422 24.26 -34.49 12.92
N GLN A 423 23.76 -33.74 11.92
CA GLN A 423 24.39 -32.54 11.39
C GLN A 423 24.11 -31.28 12.24
N HIS A 424 22.97 -31.24 12.95
CA HIS A 424 22.63 -30.19 13.92
C HIS A 424 22.49 -30.77 15.34
N GLY A 425 23.55 -30.60 16.15
CA GLY A 425 23.66 -31.11 17.53
C GLY A 425 22.45 -30.80 18.43
N GLY A 426 21.95 -31.84 19.10
CA GLY A 426 20.63 -31.87 19.74
C GLY A 426 20.42 -31.05 21.02
N ARG A 427 19.15 -30.72 21.26
CA ARG A 427 18.58 -30.36 22.57
C ARG A 427 17.20 -31.00 22.73
N ARG A 428 17.13 -32.11 23.49
CA ARG A 428 15.88 -32.69 24.01
C ARG A 428 15.60 -32.11 25.40
N GLY A 429 14.37 -31.67 25.65
CA GLY A 429 13.90 -31.30 26.98
C GLY A 429 12.37 -31.33 27.05
N GLY A 430 11.81 -32.49 27.39
CA GLY A 430 10.41 -32.61 27.81
C GLY A 430 10.28 -32.40 29.33
N GLY A 431 9.10 -31.93 29.78
CA GLY A 431 8.71 -32.07 31.19
C GLY A 431 7.81 -30.97 31.78
N GLN A 432 6.50 -31.22 31.76
CA GLN A 432 5.62 -31.33 32.94
C GLN A 432 5.22 -30.08 33.77
N ARG A 433 3.89 -29.96 33.94
CA ARG A 433 3.13 -29.04 34.82
C ARG A 433 3.46 -29.23 36.32
N GLY A 434 3.47 -28.13 37.09
CA GLY A 434 3.41 -28.14 38.56
C GLY A 434 3.27 -26.73 39.16
N ALA A 435 2.44 -26.60 40.21
CA ALA A 435 1.95 -25.34 40.77
C ALA A 435 2.64 -24.90 42.08
N ARG A 436 2.40 -23.62 42.46
CA ARG A 436 2.22 -23.06 43.83
C ARG A 436 3.45 -22.45 44.58
N GLY A 437 3.42 -21.11 44.71
CA GLY A 437 3.39 -20.37 45.99
C GLY A 437 4.69 -19.91 46.70
N GLY A 438 4.80 -18.60 47.02
CA GLY A 438 5.53 -18.04 48.18
C GLY A 438 6.57 -16.92 47.89
N PRO A 439 6.75 -15.88 48.75
CA PRO A 439 7.26 -14.56 48.37
C PRO A 439 8.69 -14.25 48.95
N PRO A 440 9.20 -12.99 48.98
CA PRO A 440 10.32 -12.50 48.16
C PRO A 440 11.62 -12.19 48.92
N GLN A 441 12.79 -12.29 48.27
CA GLN A 441 14.06 -11.64 48.67
C GLN A 441 15.11 -11.82 47.54
N SER A 442 15.49 -10.77 46.81
CA SER A 442 16.61 -9.82 47.05
C SER A 442 17.93 -10.25 46.39
N GLY A 443 18.38 -9.50 45.37
CA GLY A 443 19.81 -9.28 45.08
C GLY A 443 20.40 -9.71 43.72
N GLY A 444 20.09 -8.98 42.63
CA GLY A 444 20.94 -8.66 41.44
C GLY A 444 21.44 -9.77 40.48
N PRO A 445 22.04 -9.42 39.31
CA PRO A 445 21.87 -8.22 38.48
C PRO A 445 21.01 -8.50 37.22
N SER A 446 20.53 -7.41 36.62
CA SER A 446 19.78 -7.34 35.37
C SER A 446 20.57 -7.88 34.18
N ASN A 447 19.92 -8.74 33.38
CA ASN A 447 20.35 -9.04 32.02
C ASN A 447 19.87 -7.87 31.13
N THR A 448 20.78 -6.94 30.84
CA THR A 448 20.60 -5.94 29.77
C THR A 448 20.69 -6.65 28.41
N PRO A 449 19.89 -6.25 27.41
CA PRO A 449 20.13 -6.63 26.02
C PRO A 449 21.48 -6.05 25.59
N SER A 450 22.31 -6.83 24.90
CA SER A 450 23.52 -6.32 24.27
C SER A 450 23.15 -5.31 23.19
N ASP A 451 23.66 -4.10 23.36
CA ASP A 451 23.53 -2.94 22.50
C ASP A 451 24.55 -3.08 21.35
N ASP A 452 24.09 -3.21 20.11
CA ASP A 452 24.93 -3.37 18.89
C ASP A 452 25.53 -2.04 18.40
N SER A 453 25.52 -0.99 19.24
CA SER A 453 25.99 0.36 18.88
C SER A 453 27.49 0.62 19.09
N GLY A 454 28.27 -0.42 19.44
CA GLY A 454 29.68 -0.28 19.84
C GLY A 454 30.73 -0.94 18.95
N LEU A 455 30.36 -1.50 17.79
CA LEU A 455 31.29 -2.25 16.93
C LEU A 455 32.17 -1.31 16.10
N THR A 456 33.48 -1.60 16.06
CA THR A 456 34.47 -0.76 15.39
C THR A 456 34.71 -1.23 13.94
N PRO A 457 34.79 -0.33 12.94
CA PRO A 457 35.08 -0.73 11.56
C PRO A 457 36.51 -1.27 11.39
N SER A 458 36.66 -2.40 10.69
CA SER A 458 37.96 -3.05 10.50
C SER A 458 38.73 -2.63 9.23
N GLY A 459 38.10 -1.84 8.36
CA GLY A 459 38.63 -1.54 7.03
C GLY A 459 38.46 -2.68 6.00
N ILE A 460 37.92 -3.84 6.40
CA ILE A 460 37.70 -5.01 5.54
C ILE A 460 36.19 -5.25 5.37
N GLY A 461 35.63 -4.68 4.30
CA GLY A 461 34.20 -4.76 4.00
C GLY A 461 33.33 -4.17 5.11
N ASP A 462 32.24 -4.86 5.42
CA ASP A 462 31.30 -4.56 6.50
C ASP A 462 31.59 -5.35 7.79
N ILE A 463 32.76 -6.00 7.91
CA ILE A 463 33.11 -6.84 9.06
C ILE A 463 33.71 -5.97 10.18
N SER A 464 33.30 -6.20 11.43
CA SER A 464 33.81 -5.44 12.59
C SER A 464 35.23 -5.84 12.99
N GLN A 465 36.00 -4.93 13.57
CA GLN A 465 37.37 -5.17 14.06
C GLN A 465 37.35 -6.22 15.17
N GLU A 466 36.31 -6.24 16.00
CA GLU A 466 36.12 -7.25 17.04
C GLU A 466 35.97 -8.66 16.45
N THR A 467 35.36 -8.79 15.27
CA THR A 467 35.32 -10.07 14.53
C THR A 467 36.73 -10.48 14.09
N ILE A 468 37.54 -9.53 13.60
CA ILE A 468 38.90 -9.80 13.15
C ILE A 468 39.79 -10.21 14.32
N ASP A 469 39.71 -9.50 15.44
CA ASP A 469 40.52 -9.77 16.63
C ASP A 469 40.21 -11.16 17.21
N ASP A 470 38.94 -11.56 17.23
CA ASP A 470 38.53 -12.90 17.67
C ASP A 470 39.04 -14.00 16.73
N ILE A 471 39.06 -13.75 15.42
CA ILE A 471 39.62 -14.67 14.42
C ILE A 471 41.14 -14.80 14.59
N MET A 472 41.85 -13.69 14.81
CA MET A 472 43.30 -13.71 15.05
C MET A 472 43.63 -14.47 16.34
N ALA A 473 42.89 -14.24 17.43
CA ALA A 473 43.06 -14.96 18.68
C ALA A 473 42.81 -16.48 18.52
N ALA A 474 41.83 -16.86 17.71
CA ALA A 474 41.56 -18.26 17.38
C ALA A 474 42.68 -18.90 16.53
N ALA A 475 43.23 -18.17 15.56
CA ALA A 475 44.33 -18.62 14.71
C ALA A 475 45.63 -18.83 15.51
N GLU A 476 45.96 -17.92 16.42
CA GLU A 476 47.10 -18.07 17.33
C GLU A 476 46.94 -19.29 18.25
N THR A 477 45.74 -19.51 18.79
CA THR A 477 45.43 -20.68 19.63
C THR A 477 45.56 -22.00 18.86
N ALA A 478 45.26 -21.98 17.56
CA ALA A 478 45.44 -23.11 16.66
C ALA A 478 46.89 -23.30 16.15
N GLY A 479 47.82 -22.42 16.55
CA GLY A 479 49.24 -22.51 16.21
C GLY A 479 49.60 -21.94 14.83
N TYR A 480 48.76 -21.09 14.25
CA TYR A 480 49.00 -20.39 12.98
C TYR A 480 49.28 -18.91 13.26
N PRO A 481 50.56 -18.46 13.26
CA PRO A 481 50.88 -17.06 13.45
C PRO A 481 50.45 -16.24 12.22
N VAL A 482 49.56 -15.27 12.42
CA VAL A 482 49.13 -14.32 11.39
C VAL A 482 50.12 -13.16 11.37
N THR A 483 50.68 -12.83 10.19
CA THR A 483 51.60 -11.70 10.02
C THR A 483 50.87 -10.50 9.43
N ASP A 484 51.34 -9.28 9.72
CA ASP A 484 50.73 -8.04 9.21
C ASP A 484 50.61 -8.02 7.67
N GLU A 485 51.59 -8.58 6.95
CA GLU A 485 51.55 -8.73 5.47
C GLU A 485 50.40 -9.62 4.98
N MET A 486 49.92 -10.58 5.77
CA MET A 486 48.80 -11.46 5.40
C MET A 486 47.45 -10.77 5.61
N MET A 487 47.39 -9.78 6.49
CA MET A 487 46.18 -9.00 6.79
C MET A 487 45.94 -7.88 5.76
N GLU A 488 46.99 -7.41 5.08
CA GLU A 488 46.85 -6.38 4.03
C GLU A 488 46.22 -6.91 2.73
N GLU A 489 46.28 -8.22 2.46
CA GLU A 489 45.74 -8.85 1.24
C GLU A 489 44.45 -9.66 1.47
N ILE A 490 43.90 -9.67 2.68
CA ILE A 490 42.78 -10.53 3.04
C ILE A 490 41.44 -9.96 2.55
N THR A 491 40.60 -10.80 1.93
CA THR A 491 39.27 -10.40 1.44
C THR A 491 38.17 -10.68 2.48
N PRO A 492 37.00 -10.01 2.41
CA PRO A 492 35.86 -10.32 3.28
C PRO A 492 35.43 -11.79 3.19
N GLU A 493 35.47 -12.38 2.00
CA GLU A 493 35.15 -13.80 1.78
C GLU A 493 36.12 -14.75 2.49
N ASP A 494 37.42 -14.40 2.51
CA ASP A 494 38.43 -15.18 3.25
C ASP A 494 38.14 -15.15 4.75
N ILE A 495 37.78 -13.97 5.30
CA ILE A 495 37.42 -13.81 6.71
C ILE A 495 36.17 -14.64 7.06
N GLU A 496 35.16 -14.65 6.19
CA GLU A 496 33.96 -15.48 6.40
C GLU A 496 34.31 -16.97 6.43
N GLN A 497 35.21 -17.41 5.56
CA GLN A 497 35.66 -18.80 5.52
C GLN A 497 36.45 -19.16 6.78
N PHE A 498 37.32 -18.27 7.27
CA PHE A 498 38.07 -18.48 8.51
C PHE A 498 37.16 -18.51 9.72
N ALA A 499 36.22 -17.57 9.85
CA ALA A 499 35.23 -17.52 10.93
C ALA A 499 34.44 -18.83 11.02
N LYS A 500 34.03 -19.38 9.86
CA LYS A 500 33.33 -20.67 9.79
C LYS A 500 34.19 -21.85 10.23
N MET A 501 35.50 -21.83 9.96
CA MET A 501 36.42 -22.89 10.40
C MET A 501 36.82 -22.76 11.87
N SER A 502 36.93 -21.55 12.40
CA SER A 502 37.31 -21.26 13.80
C SER A 502 36.12 -21.20 14.76
N GLY A 503 34.89 -21.17 14.24
CA GLY A 503 33.66 -21.08 15.05
C GLY A 503 33.42 -19.68 15.65
N VAL A 504 34.05 -18.64 15.09
CA VAL A 504 33.86 -17.25 15.49
C VAL A 504 32.61 -16.68 14.83
N GLU A 505 31.79 -15.96 15.59
CA GLU A 505 30.58 -15.31 15.08
C GLU A 505 30.94 -14.00 14.35
N ILE A 506 30.41 -13.83 13.13
CA ILE A 506 30.68 -12.64 12.32
C ILE A 506 29.75 -11.51 12.74
N ARG A 507 30.35 -10.49 13.38
CA ARG A 507 29.70 -9.21 13.65
C ARG A 507 30.00 -8.24 12.52
N ARG A 508 28.95 -7.59 12.00
CA ARG A 508 29.01 -6.65 10.89
C ARG A 508 28.67 -5.24 11.34
N VAL A 509 29.40 -4.27 10.80
CA VAL A 509 29.13 -2.85 10.94
C VAL A 509 28.36 -2.42 9.69
N LYS A 510 27.29 -1.62 9.83
CA LYS A 510 26.58 -1.10 8.66
C LYS A 510 27.54 -0.26 7.81
N SER A 511 27.80 -0.68 6.57
CA SER A 511 28.61 0.09 5.63
C SER A 511 27.82 1.32 5.13
N LYS A 512 28.52 2.44 4.90
CA LYS A 512 27.96 3.72 4.39
C LYS A 512 27.24 3.60 3.02
N GLN A 513 27.27 2.44 2.35
CA GLN A 513 26.69 2.26 1.01
C GLN A 513 25.23 1.79 0.98
N ASP A 514 24.66 1.28 2.09
CA ASP A 514 23.27 0.79 2.12
C ASP A 514 22.29 1.73 2.85
N SER A 515 22.75 2.88 3.34
CA SER A 515 21.84 3.99 3.66
C SER A 515 21.66 4.82 2.41
N THR A 516 20.47 4.76 1.79
CA THR A 516 20.07 5.75 0.79
C THR A 516 20.04 7.09 1.53
N SER A 517 21.09 7.90 1.42
CA SER A 517 21.09 9.25 1.96
C SER A 517 19.87 9.99 1.40
N PRO A 518 19.17 10.84 2.18
CA PRO A 518 18.04 11.65 1.69
C PRO A 518 18.37 12.38 0.38
N SER A 519 19.64 12.79 0.20
CA SER A 519 20.17 13.38 -1.03
C SER A 519 19.88 12.54 -2.28
N GLY A 520 20.08 11.22 -2.24
CA GLY A 520 19.90 10.35 -3.41
C GLY A 520 18.44 10.17 -3.87
N VAL A 521 17.46 10.48 -3.01
CA VAL A 521 16.03 10.52 -3.40
C VAL A 521 15.70 11.86 -4.05
N GLU A 522 16.16 12.95 -3.45
CA GLU A 522 15.98 14.32 -3.96
C GLU A 522 16.70 14.54 -5.30
N GLU A 523 17.94 14.06 -5.44
CA GLU A 523 18.71 14.07 -6.69
C GLU A 523 17.94 13.44 -7.84
N LYS A 524 17.28 12.30 -7.60
CA LYS A 524 16.47 11.62 -8.62
C LYS A 524 15.20 12.40 -8.97
N TRP A 525 14.62 13.13 -8.01
CA TRP A 525 13.50 14.03 -8.29
C TRP A 525 13.96 15.21 -9.13
N LEU A 526 15.17 15.70 -8.87
CA LEU A 526 15.75 16.84 -9.57
C LEU A 526 16.11 16.45 -11.00
N ALA A 527 16.71 15.27 -11.17
CA ALA A 527 16.93 14.69 -12.48
C ALA A 527 15.62 14.42 -13.24
N TYR A 528 14.53 14.03 -12.56
CA TYR A 528 13.23 13.89 -13.21
C TYR A 528 12.65 15.24 -13.65
N SER A 529 12.75 16.27 -12.78
CA SER A 529 12.40 17.65 -13.11
C SER A 529 13.13 18.14 -14.35
N ASP A 530 14.46 18.09 -14.32
CA ASP A 530 15.31 18.65 -15.37
C ASP A 530 15.17 17.90 -16.71
N ASN A 531 15.09 16.57 -16.68
CA ASN A 531 15.13 15.76 -17.90
C ASN A 531 13.76 15.42 -18.50
N GLN A 532 12.69 15.38 -17.69
CA GLN A 532 11.36 14.92 -18.14
C GLN A 532 10.24 15.96 -17.96
N ARG A 533 10.46 16.98 -17.13
CA ARG A 533 9.47 18.03 -16.80
C ARG A 533 10.01 19.43 -17.07
N ASN A 534 10.96 19.57 -18.00
CA ASN A 534 11.55 20.83 -18.44
C ASN A 534 12.11 21.75 -17.33
N GLY A 535 12.54 21.18 -16.20
CA GLY A 535 13.05 21.94 -15.05
C GLY A 535 11.96 22.64 -14.22
N GLU A 536 10.67 22.35 -14.45
CA GLU A 536 9.54 23.03 -13.78
C GLU A 536 9.41 22.73 -12.28
N GLY A 537 10.12 21.71 -11.77
CA GLY A 537 9.97 21.26 -10.39
C GLY A 537 10.80 21.98 -9.35
N PHE A 538 11.74 22.83 -9.73
CA PHE A 538 12.66 23.47 -8.79
C PHE A 538 12.93 24.94 -9.16
N ILE A 539 12.77 25.84 -8.19
CA ILE A 539 13.11 27.26 -8.29
C ILE A 539 14.53 27.47 -7.77
N GLU A 540 15.37 28.05 -8.62
CA GLU A 540 16.77 28.32 -8.28
C GLU A 540 16.90 29.31 -7.11
N TRP A 541 17.81 29.00 -6.19
CA TRP A 541 18.11 29.84 -5.03
C TRP A 541 18.56 31.24 -5.48
N THR A 542 17.81 32.25 -5.07
CA THR A 542 18.06 33.65 -5.41
C THR A 542 18.21 34.48 -4.15
N THR A 543 19.26 35.30 -4.07
CA THR A 543 19.47 36.20 -2.92
C THR A 543 18.34 37.22 -2.81
N PHE A 544 17.80 37.36 -1.61
CA PHE A 544 16.74 38.28 -1.25
C PHE A 544 17.09 39.04 0.04
N GLU A 545 16.71 40.32 0.11
CA GLU A 545 16.91 41.14 1.31
C GLU A 545 15.66 41.08 2.18
N HIS A 546 15.66 40.15 3.15
CA HIS A 546 14.55 39.92 4.07
C HIS A 546 14.37 41.11 5.04
N PRO A 547 13.14 41.61 5.24
CA PRO A 547 12.88 42.78 6.11
C PRO A 547 13.39 42.65 7.55
N GLN A 548 13.41 41.44 8.10
CA GLN A 548 13.79 41.16 9.49
C GLN A 548 15.12 40.41 9.63
N LEU A 549 15.52 39.64 8.61
CA LEU A 549 16.64 38.69 8.69
C LEU A 549 17.87 39.16 7.90
N GLY A 550 17.74 40.19 7.07
CA GLY A 550 18.80 40.63 6.17
C GLY A 550 18.93 39.71 4.95
N ALA A 551 20.15 39.48 4.48
CA ALA A 551 20.38 38.69 3.28
C ALA A 551 20.07 37.20 3.51
N VAL A 552 19.11 36.68 2.74
CA VAL A 552 18.70 35.26 2.69
C VAL A 552 18.69 34.78 1.23
N GLU A 553 18.55 33.48 0.99
CA GLU A 553 18.26 32.95 -0.36
C GLU A 553 16.88 32.32 -0.39
N ILE A 554 16.08 32.61 -1.41
CA ILE A 554 14.73 32.04 -1.62
C ILE A 554 14.77 31.11 -2.83
N GLY A 555 14.20 29.92 -2.69
CA GLY A 555 14.12 28.89 -3.73
C GLY A 555 13.71 27.54 -3.17
N GLY A 556 13.76 26.50 -4.00
CA GLY A 556 13.41 25.14 -3.58
C GLY A 556 12.42 24.44 -4.50
N TRP A 557 11.80 23.39 -3.98
CA TRP A 557 10.82 22.60 -4.71
C TRP A 557 9.54 23.39 -4.96
N VAL A 558 9.05 23.34 -6.20
CA VAL A 558 7.72 23.89 -6.54
C VAL A 558 6.65 23.06 -5.82
N PRO A 559 5.70 23.71 -5.12
CA PRO A 559 4.55 23.05 -4.49
C PRO A 559 3.86 22.05 -5.44
N TYR A 560 3.41 20.92 -4.89
CA TYR A 560 2.72 19.83 -5.58
C TYR A 560 3.54 19.03 -6.60
N PHE A 561 4.75 19.45 -6.97
CA PHE A 561 5.53 18.79 -8.02
C PHE A 561 5.84 17.31 -7.71
N LYS A 562 6.10 17.00 -6.43
CA LYS A 562 6.42 15.64 -5.97
C LYS A 562 5.18 14.77 -5.72
N SER A 563 3.98 15.36 -5.65
CA SER A 563 2.74 14.66 -5.30
C SER A 563 1.78 14.51 -6.48
N LEU A 564 1.82 15.43 -7.44
CA LEU A 564 0.96 15.42 -8.62
C LEU A 564 1.73 15.05 -9.89
N PRO A 565 1.27 14.05 -10.66
CA PRO A 565 1.87 13.70 -11.93
C PRO A 565 1.54 14.72 -13.03
N PRO A 566 2.22 14.64 -14.18
CA PRO A 566 1.71 15.22 -15.42
C PRO A 566 0.26 14.82 -15.70
N THR A 567 -0.60 15.78 -16.06
CA THR A 567 -2.05 15.57 -16.19
C THR A 567 -2.44 14.67 -17.37
N ASP A 568 -1.58 14.56 -18.37
CA ASP A 568 -1.72 13.65 -19.51
C ASP A 568 -1.61 12.16 -19.12
N THR A 569 -1.06 11.85 -17.94
CA THR A 569 -1.00 10.48 -17.39
C THR A 569 -2.29 10.04 -16.69
N ILE A 570 -3.19 10.96 -16.34
CA ILE A 570 -4.41 10.64 -15.59
C ILE A 570 -5.29 9.58 -16.29
N PRO A 571 -5.51 9.64 -17.62
CA PRO A 571 -6.30 8.62 -18.32
C PRO A 571 -5.72 7.20 -18.19
N SER A 572 -4.40 7.03 -18.32
CA SER A 572 -3.77 5.71 -18.22
C SER A 572 -3.81 5.17 -16.79
N ILE A 573 -3.59 6.03 -15.80
CA ILE A 573 -3.76 5.70 -14.38
C ILE A 573 -5.20 5.25 -14.11
N THR A 574 -6.19 6.00 -14.64
CA THR A 574 -7.62 5.67 -14.47
C THR A 574 -7.97 4.34 -15.10
N GLU A 575 -7.46 4.03 -16.29
CA GLU A 575 -7.68 2.74 -16.96
C GLU A 575 -7.12 1.58 -16.14
N ASN A 576 -5.91 1.73 -15.59
CA ASN A 576 -5.31 0.70 -14.73
C ASN A 576 -6.10 0.51 -13.42
N GLN A 577 -6.59 1.60 -12.83
CA GLN A 577 -7.48 1.51 -11.67
C GLN A 577 -8.83 0.87 -12.00
N ALA A 578 -9.41 1.14 -13.17
CA ALA A 578 -10.63 0.48 -13.61
C ALA A 578 -10.45 -1.04 -13.74
N LYS A 579 -9.34 -1.47 -14.35
CA LYS A 579 -8.96 -2.91 -14.43
C LYS A 579 -8.83 -3.52 -13.04
N PHE A 580 -8.15 -2.85 -12.12
CA PHE A 580 -7.97 -3.33 -10.76
C PHE A 580 -9.29 -3.44 -9.98
N VAL A 581 -10.17 -2.44 -10.09
CA VAL A 581 -11.49 -2.47 -9.44
C VAL A 581 -12.35 -3.60 -10.00
N ILE A 582 -12.30 -3.84 -11.32
CA ILE A 582 -13.00 -4.97 -11.96
C ILE A 582 -12.46 -6.31 -11.44
N GLU A 583 -11.15 -6.45 -11.35
CA GLU A 583 -10.48 -7.63 -10.81
C GLU A 583 -10.93 -7.91 -9.36
N MET A 584 -10.92 -6.88 -8.50
CA MET A 584 -11.33 -7.03 -7.09
C MET A 584 -12.80 -7.38 -6.95
N ALA A 585 -13.67 -6.73 -7.71
CA ALA A 585 -15.11 -7.00 -7.69
C ALA A 585 -15.45 -8.40 -8.19
N SER A 586 -14.76 -8.89 -9.22
CA SER A 586 -14.94 -10.26 -9.75
C SER A 586 -14.49 -11.33 -8.75
N ASN A 587 -13.57 -10.96 -7.86
CA ASN A 587 -12.98 -11.83 -6.85
C ASN A 587 -13.67 -11.75 -5.47
N LEU A 588 -14.68 -10.87 -5.30
CA LEU A 588 -15.43 -10.77 -4.05
C LEU A 588 -16.09 -12.10 -3.64
N PRO A 589 -16.41 -12.28 -2.34
CA PRO A 589 -17.04 -13.51 -1.87
C PRO A 589 -18.38 -13.75 -2.58
N ASN A 590 -18.53 -14.94 -3.17
CA ASN A 590 -19.74 -15.38 -3.85
C ASN A 590 -20.31 -16.59 -3.11
N VAL A 591 -21.17 -16.32 -2.11
CA VAL A 591 -21.71 -17.38 -1.26
C VAL A 591 -23.06 -17.88 -1.75
N ARG A 592 -23.17 -19.18 -1.97
CA ARG A 592 -24.43 -19.83 -2.36
C ARG A 592 -24.64 -21.17 -1.65
N LEU A 593 -25.88 -21.65 -1.74
CA LEU A 593 -26.24 -23.00 -1.34
C LEU A 593 -26.10 -23.96 -2.54
N THR A 594 -25.59 -25.17 -2.30
CA THR A 594 -25.65 -26.24 -3.29
C THR A 594 -27.06 -26.82 -3.40
N ALA A 595 -27.30 -27.61 -4.44
CA ALA A 595 -28.53 -28.38 -4.55
C ALA A 595 -28.67 -29.33 -3.35
N PRO A 596 -29.80 -29.34 -2.62
CA PRO A 596 -29.97 -30.23 -1.47
C PRO A 596 -29.98 -31.70 -1.89
N SER A 597 -29.20 -32.53 -1.20
CA SER A 597 -29.27 -33.99 -1.29
C SER A 597 -30.25 -34.52 -0.26
N ILE A 598 -31.28 -35.25 -0.73
CA ILE A 598 -32.40 -35.70 0.11
C ILE A 598 -32.46 -37.22 0.07
N LYS A 599 -32.27 -37.84 1.24
CA LYS A 599 -32.32 -39.29 1.42
C LYS A 599 -33.46 -39.68 2.34
N LYS A 600 -34.26 -40.67 1.93
CA LYS A 600 -35.36 -41.19 2.74
C LYS A 600 -34.82 -42.21 3.75
N LEU A 601 -35.14 -42.05 5.04
CA LEU A 601 -34.64 -42.94 6.10
C LEU A 601 -35.67 -44.00 6.56
N SER A 602 -36.92 -43.61 6.79
CA SER A 602 -38.14 -44.45 7.03
C SER A 602 -39.17 -43.64 7.84
N ASN A 603 -40.43 -44.07 7.93
CA ASN A 603 -41.46 -43.45 8.79
C ASN A 603 -41.66 -41.92 8.62
N GLY A 604 -41.54 -41.41 7.38
CA GLY A 604 -41.63 -39.97 7.10
C GLY A 604 -40.41 -39.17 7.54
N LEU A 605 -39.29 -39.85 7.85
CA LEU A 605 -38.00 -39.23 8.14
C LEU A 605 -37.18 -39.07 6.87
N TRP A 606 -36.64 -37.86 6.73
CA TRP A 606 -35.82 -37.44 5.61
C TRP A 606 -34.52 -36.87 6.14
N GLU A 607 -33.43 -37.30 5.53
CA GLU A 607 -32.12 -36.71 5.69
C GLU A 607 -31.92 -35.66 4.60
N VAL A 608 -31.63 -34.42 5.01
CA VAL A 608 -31.34 -33.31 4.09
C VAL A 608 -29.89 -32.91 4.32
N THR A 609 -29.11 -32.92 3.25
CA THR A 609 -27.70 -32.50 3.26
C THR A 609 -27.50 -31.38 2.25
N VAL A 610 -26.80 -30.32 2.64
CA VAL A 610 -26.48 -29.17 1.78
C VAL A 610 -25.09 -28.65 2.12
N ALA A 611 -24.41 -28.06 1.13
CA ALA A 611 -23.21 -27.28 1.38
C ALA A 611 -23.49 -25.79 1.18
N VAL A 612 -22.89 -24.97 2.04
CA VAL A 612 -22.63 -23.56 1.71
C VAL A 612 -21.26 -23.51 1.06
N ILE A 613 -21.16 -22.89 -0.11
CA ILE A 613 -19.93 -22.73 -0.87
C ILE A 613 -19.64 -21.25 -1.09
N ASN A 614 -18.37 -20.87 -1.03
CA ASN A 614 -17.86 -19.59 -1.49
C ASN A 614 -17.02 -19.82 -2.74
N ASP A 615 -17.58 -19.53 -3.91
CA ASP A 615 -16.85 -19.65 -5.19
C ASP A 615 -15.96 -18.42 -5.47
N GLY A 616 -16.12 -17.36 -4.68
CA GLY A 616 -15.29 -16.17 -4.75
C GLY A 616 -13.88 -16.45 -4.25
N TRP A 617 -12.95 -15.60 -4.65
CA TRP A 617 -11.56 -15.70 -4.24
C TRP A 617 -11.34 -15.22 -2.80
N LEU A 618 -12.02 -14.14 -2.42
CA LEU A 618 -11.92 -13.55 -1.10
C LEU A 618 -12.69 -14.35 -0.04
N PRO A 619 -12.20 -14.39 1.22
CA PRO A 619 -12.98 -14.90 2.33
C PRO A 619 -14.17 -13.97 2.64
N THR A 620 -15.23 -14.54 3.21
CA THR A 620 -16.45 -13.79 3.62
C THR A 620 -16.26 -12.84 4.80
N GLY A 621 -15.06 -12.77 5.37
CA GLY A 621 -14.68 -11.82 6.40
C GLY A 621 -13.21 -11.97 6.78
N THR A 622 -12.56 -10.85 7.12
CA THR A 622 -11.15 -10.84 7.52
C THR A 622 -10.95 -11.49 8.89
N ALA A 623 -9.75 -11.99 9.14
CA ALA A 623 -9.33 -12.47 10.45
C ALA A 623 -9.44 -11.34 11.51
N MET A 624 -9.16 -10.10 11.11
CA MET A 624 -9.37 -8.92 11.97
C MET A 624 -10.85 -8.70 12.33
N ALA A 625 -11.77 -8.79 11.36
CA ALA A 625 -13.22 -8.67 11.61
C ALA A 625 -13.73 -9.75 12.57
N LYS A 626 -13.15 -10.94 12.52
CA LYS A 626 -13.45 -12.02 13.47
C LYS A 626 -12.92 -11.68 14.87
N LYS A 627 -11.70 -11.15 14.97
CA LYS A 627 -11.05 -10.78 16.24
C LYS A 627 -11.80 -9.67 16.97
N ASN A 628 -12.23 -8.63 16.26
CA ASN A 628 -12.95 -7.48 16.83
C ASN A 628 -14.48 -7.69 16.93
N LYS A 629 -14.99 -8.87 16.54
CA LYS A 629 -16.42 -9.25 16.53
C LYS A 629 -17.30 -8.38 15.62
N ARG A 630 -16.73 -7.81 14.57
CA ARG A 630 -17.46 -7.10 13.52
C ARG A 630 -17.91 -8.01 12.38
N ALA A 631 -17.27 -9.17 12.22
CA ALA A 631 -17.72 -10.21 11.31
C ALA A 631 -19.15 -10.64 11.64
N ARG A 632 -20.08 -10.37 10.72
CA ARG A 632 -21.47 -10.84 10.81
C ARG A 632 -21.54 -12.25 10.23
N PRO A 633 -22.14 -13.21 10.95
CA PRO A 633 -22.16 -14.59 10.47
C PRO A 633 -23.12 -14.75 9.29
N LEU A 634 -22.77 -15.61 8.33
CA LEU A 634 -23.75 -16.16 7.40
C LEU A 634 -24.72 -17.04 8.18
N VAL A 635 -26.00 -16.85 7.96
CA VAL A 635 -27.08 -17.58 8.63
C VAL A 635 -27.64 -18.61 7.67
N VAL A 636 -27.50 -19.89 8.01
CA VAL A 636 -28.13 -21.00 7.28
C VAL A 636 -29.31 -21.48 8.10
N ARG A 637 -30.52 -21.28 7.59
CA ARG A 637 -31.77 -21.55 8.31
C ARG A 637 -32.69 -22.45 7.51
N LEU A 638 -33.11 -23.55 8.12
CA LEU A 638 -34.21 -24.39 7.66
C LEU A 638 -35.53 -23.78 8.14
N ASP A 639 -36.40 -23.37 7.23
CA ASP A 639 -37.64 -22.67 7.55
C ASP A 639 -38.81 -23.65 7.79
N VAL A 640 -38.74 -24.32 8.93
CA VAL A 640 -39.72 -25.32 9.40
C VAL A 640 -40.02 -25.13 10.89
N PRO A 641 -41.13 -25.63 11.43
CA PRO A 641 -41.34 -25.70 12.88
C PRO A 641 -40.18 -26.41 13.60
N ASN A 642 -39.93 -26.06 14.87
CA ASN A 642 -38.78 -26.60 15.59
C ASN A 642 -38.93 -28.11 15.84
N GLU A 643 -40.16 -28.57 16.10
CA GLU A 643 -40.51 -29.98 16.29
C GLU A 643 -40.28 -30.85 15.05
N THR A 644 -40.20 -30.23 13.85
CA THR A 644 -39.93 -30.93 12.59
C THR A 644 -38.49 -31.41 12.50
N VAL A 645 -37.55 -30.76 13.20
CA VAL A 645 -36.11 -31.08 13.18
C VAL A 645 -35.78 -32.05 14.31
N LEU A 646 -35.51 -33.31 13.97
CA LEU A 646 -35.15 -34.35 14.93
C LEU A 646 -33.64 -34.43 15.20
N SER A 647 -32.82 -34.04 14.22
CA SER A 647 -31.37 -33.94 14.36
C SER A 647 -30.81 -32.80 13.51
N GLY A 648 -29.74 -32.17 14.00
CA GLY A 648 -29.17 -30.95 13.44
C GLY A 648 -29.75 -29.68 14.07
N ARG A 649 -29.07 -28.54 13.88
CA ARG A 649 -29.55 -27.23 14.35
C ARG A 649 -30.36 -26.55 13.25
N LYS A 650 -31.58 -26.11 13.54
CA LYS A 650 -32.42 -25.36 12.59
C LYS A 650 -31.73 -24.11 12.02
N VAL A 651 -30.96 -23.42 12.86
CA VAL A 651 -30.17 -22.23 12.51
C VAL A 651 -28.70 -22.52 12.75
N ASN A 652 -27.87 -22.34 11.73
CA ASN A 652 -26.41 -22.44 11.81
C ASN A 652 -25.78 -21.11 11.44
N LEU A 653 -24.66 -20.81 12.10
CA LEU A 653 -23.91 -19.56 11.91
C LEU A 653 -22.52 -19.90 11.37
N ILE A 654 -22.11 -19.21 10.31
CA ILE A 654 -20.76 -19.29 9.74
C ILE A 654 -20.12 -17.93 9.92
N TRP A 655 -19.16 -17.84 10.83
CA TRP A 655 -18.46 -16.59 11.14
C TRP A 655 -17.44 -16.19 10.09
N SER A 656 -16.89 -17.17 9.39
CA SER A 656 -16.07 -16.98 8.20
C SER A 656 -16.12 -18.27 7.38
N LEU A 657 -16.07 -18.08 6.07
CA LEU A 657 -15.95 -19.08 5.04
C LEU A 657 -14.87 -18.57 4.09
N ASP A 658 -13.79 -19.34 3.97
CA ASP A 658 -12.67 -19.03 3.10
C ASP A 658 -13.13 -19.04 1.62
N GLY A 659 -12.31 -18.47 0.74
CA GLY A 659 -12.58 -18.44 -0.70
C GLY A 659 -12.30 -19.76 -1.40
N GLU A 660 -12.13 -19.68 -2.73
CA GLU A 660 -11.57 -20.72 -3.58
C GLU A 660 -12.39 -22.02 -3.57
N GLY A 661 -13.72 -21.90 -3.56
CA GLY A 661 -14.63 -23.03 -3.61
C GLY A 661 -14.78 -23.78 -2.29
N THR A 662 -14.33 -23.19 -1.18
CA THR A 662 -14.44 -23.80 0.15
C THR A 662 -15.90 -24.13 0.48
N ARG A 663 -16.13 -25.37 0.93
CA ARG A 663 -17.47 -25.91 1.23
C ARG A 663 -17.64 -26.19 2.71
N LYS A 664 -18.80 -25.81 3.25
CA LYS A 664 -19.23 -26.18 4.60
C LYS A 664 -20.55 -26.93 4.57
N TRP A 665 -20.50 -28.20 4.95
CA TRP A 665 -21.63 -29.11 4.92
C TRP A 665 -22.52 -29.00 6.14
N TYR A 666 -23.83 -29.08 5.91
CA TYR A 666 -24.87 -29.18 6.93
C TYR A 666 -25.76 -30.37 6.64
N LYS A 667 -26.20 -30.99 7.74
CA LYS A 667 -27.02 -32.18 7.70
C LYS A 667 -28.13 -32.08 8.74
N TRP A 668 -29.35 -32.38 8.31
CA TRP A 668 -30.52 -32.45 9.17
C TRP A 668 -31.26 -33.76 8.98
N ILE A 669 -31.92 -34.22 10.05
CA ILE A 669 -32.97 -35.23 9.96
C ILE A 669 -34.27 -34.54 10.33
N ILE A 670 -35.22 -34.55 9.41
CA ILE A 670 -36.52 -33.89 9.55
C ILE A 670 -37.67 -34.87 9.36
N GLN A 671 -38.77 -34.63 10.05
CA GLN A 671 -40.01 -35.38 9.89
C GLN A 671 -40.98 -34.61 8.99
N GLY A 672 -41.44 -35.23 7.90
CA GLY A 672 -42.34 -34.56 6.95
C GLY A 672 -42.97 -35.50 5.93
N ASN A 673 -44.00 -35.01 5.26
CA ASN A 673 -44.72 -35.76 4.24
C ASN A 673 -43.95 -35.77 2.92
N ALA A 674 -44.12 -36.82 2.12
CA ALA A 674 -43.52 -36.87 0.79
C ALA A 674 -44.04 -35.71 -0.07
N ASN A 675 -43.14 -35.07 -0.83
CA ASN A 675 -43.38 -33.88 -1.65
C ASN A 675 -43.77 -32.60 -0.89
N GLU A 676 -43.68 -32.58 0.44
CA GLU A 676 -43.80 -31.35 1.22
C GLU A 676 -42.65 -30.40 0.85
N LYS A 677 -42.97 -29.12 0.59
CA LYS A 677 -41.99 -28.12 0.17
C LYS A 677 -41.35 -27.49 1.40
N ILE A 678 -40.02 -27.50 1.44
CA ILE A 678 -39.21 -26.94 2.52
C ILE A 678 -38.37 -25.81 1.95
N ASN A 679 -38.26 -24.71 2.69
CA ASN A 679 -37.36 -23.62 2.35
C ASN A 679 -36.08 -23.72 3.18
N LEU A 680 -34.95 -23.53 2.51
CA LEU A 680 -33.65 -23.34 3.12
C LEU A 680 -33.14 -21.96 2.72
N ILE A 681 -32.80 -21.18 3.73
CA ILE A 681 -32.43 -19.77 3.58
C ILE A 681 -30.97 -19.63 3.97
N LEU A 682 -30.16 -19.07 3.08
CA LEU A 682 -28.85 -18.51 3.37
C LEU A 682 -29.02 -16.99 3.40
N PHE A 683 -28.67 -16.37 4.52
CA PHE A 683 -28.76 -14.92 4.68
C PHE A 683 -27.44 -14.35 5.18
N ASN A 684 -27.03 -13.23 4.60
CA ASN A 684 -25.97 -12.38 5.11
C ASN A 684 -26.27 -10.92 4.81
N GLU A 685 -25.85 -10.05 5.72
CA GLU A 685 -26.06 -8.60 5.59
C GLU A 685 -25.24 -7.99 4.43
N LYS A 686 -24.04 -8.53 4.16
CA LYS A 686 -23.14 -8.09 3.08
C LYS A 686 -23.46 -8.70 1.72
N TYR A 687 -23.72 -10.00 1.71
CA TYR A 687 -23.84 -10.79 0.47
C TYR A 687 -25.28 -11.12 0.10
N GLY A 688 -26.25 -10.47 0.76
CA GLY A 688 -27.67 -10.66 0.51
C GLY A 688 -28.24 -11.99 1.00
N SER A 689 -29.38 -12.38 0.41
CA SER A 689 -30.11 -13.58 0.81
C SER A 689 -30.43 -14.48 -0.37
N ASN A 690 -30.27 -15.79 -0.17
CA ASN A 690 -30.59 -16.82 -1.14
C ASN A 690 -31.53 -17.84 -0.49
N THR A 691 -32.67 -18.11 -1.13
CA THR A 691 -33.63 -19.12 -0.65
C THR A 691 -33.80 -20.21 -1.69
N ILE A 692 -33.56 -21.46 -1.28
CA ILE A 692 -33.86 -22.65 -2.08
C ILE A 692 -35.09 -23.32 -1.50
N THR A 693 -36.11 -23.50 -2.35
CA THR A 693 -37.28 -24.32 -2.04
C THR A 693 -37.15 -25.68 -2.70
N PHE A 694 -37.24 -26.76 -1.92
CA PHE A 694 -37.14 -28.12 -2.42
C PHE A 694 -38.26 -29.02 -1.84
N PRO A 695 -38.76 -30.01 -2.61
CA PRO A 695 -39.71 -30.99 -2.11
C PRO A 695 -38.99 -32.11 -1.34
N LEU A 696 -39.63 -32.69 -0.32
CA LEU A 696 -39.18 -33.93 0.32
C LEU A 696 -39.39 -35.13 -0.61
N LYS A 697 -38.45 -35.28 -1.55
CA LYS A 697 -38.38 -36.36 -2.53
C LYS A 697 -36.94 -36.83 -2.62
N GLU A 698 -36.75 -38.15 -2.66
CA GLU A 698 -35.44 -38.75 -2.78
C GLU A 698 -34.74 -38.26 -4.07
N THR A 699 -33.54 -37.73 -3.92
CA THR A 699 -32.71 -37.26 -5.04
C THR A 699 -31.84 -38.40 -5.54
N GLU A 700 -31.79 -38.63 -6.85
CA GLU A 700 -30.82 -39.55 -7.44
C GLU A 700 -29.41 -39.00 -7.16
N GLY A 701 -28.54 -39.82 -6.58
CA GLY A 701 -27.19 -39.39 -6.21
C GLY A 701 -26.39 -39.05 -7.46
N SER A 702 -26.28 -37.76 -7.78
CA SER A 702 -25.23 -37.22 -8.63
C SER A 702 -24.74 -35.89 -8.06
N ASP A 703 -23.43 -35.86 -7.81
CA ASP A 703 -22.53 -34.73 -7.57
C ASP A 703 -23.09 -33.56 -6.75
N ALA A 704 -23.04 -33.73 -5.42
CA ALA A 704 -23.25 -32.66 -4.45
C ALA A 704 -21.97 -31.82 -4.21
#